data_AF-A0A7C6P2V4-F1
#
_entry.id   AF-A0A7C6P2V4-F1
#
_cell.length_a   1.000
_cell.length_b   1.000
_cell.length_c   1.000
_cell.angle_alpha   90.00
_cell.angle_beta   90.00
_cell.angle_gamma   90.00
#
_symmetry.space_group_name_H-M   'P 1'
#
loop_
_entity.id
_entity.type
_entity.pdbx_description
1 polymer ?
#
loop_
_entity_poly.entity_id
_entity_poly.type
_entity_poly.pdbx_seq_one_letter_code
_entity_poly.pdbx_strand_id
1 'polypeptide(L)'
;MSIVGKVMLSIPILSTIDTLKLAHNFYNHRLARFNLKALAKEFNVDLIQHHRAINDARATAQIFLKMLNDLEQMGIKTYNSLNDSIIEDAYKYVFPYHLTLLATNRKGIKHLNEIVSLSLTEHFYKEPRLLEKVLDEKREGLLVGSGCQNGEIFTIAYNGSIEELEERMGYYDYIEIQPPYQYAYLFSKNYDKQDIDNEGSSQDIKEALELISTEYEEQIKDTIKKIITVARKMGKIVVATGDVHQLDEEDTILRQIFVEAPQVGGGIHELAKAGIVLPQHYMTTEEMLSHFLFLGEAIAYEIVVTNTNLINDKIEQLSLFPKKLFAPKDDFLVDQGIQSVEEELKRITYQKAESLYGNPLPKYVNERLKKELKNIIDNDYATIYYISYMLTNKCKEDNSVVGSRGSVGSSFVAYCMNITDVNCLVPHYYCPDCHYNAFKYSIAEQGKYEDKIPDYLLENLSLVTNGLDLKPAKCPKCGKDLVGDGCDIPFETFLGFKGDKVPDIDLNFSSEYQTTAHDYTRELFGENNVFRAGTVSTVQGRTAYGCVKNFLDRHDKKMSKTEMDIIIEKITGVKRTTGQHPGGIVVIPKNIDFSDVVAIQYPSDNVDSDWKTIHYEYDKYEKNLLKLDLLGHRDPTMISKLMEYVERYPEEFPFKEYEDI
;
A
#
# COMPACT_ATOMS: atom_id res chain seq x y z
N MET A 1 -32.00 -10.09 -60.64
CA MET A 1 -31.44 -11.41 -60.30
C MET A 1 -29.93 -11.33 -60.38
N SER A 2 -29.28 -11.02 -59.25
CA SER A 2 -27.84 -11.13 -59.09
C SER A 2 -27.58 -12.45 -58.35
N ILE A 3 -26.87 -13.34 -59.04
CA ILE A 3 -26.56 -14.70 -58.62
C ILE A 3 -25.21 -14.66 -57.93
N VAL A 4 -25.16 -14.20 -56.68
CA VAL A 4 -24.20 -14.68 -55.65
C VAL A 4 -24.88 -14.44 -54.32
N GLY A 5 -25.51 -15.48 -53.77
CA GLY A 5 -26.01 -15.46 -52.39
C GLY A 5 -24.85 -15.18 -51.44
N LYS A 6 -25.12 -14.47 -50.35
CA LYS A 6 -24.25 -14.43 -49.18
C LYS A 6 -23.90 -15.87 -48.80
N VAL A 7 -22.74 -16.35 -49.22
CA VAL A 7 -22.15 -17.53 -48.61
C VAL A 7 -21.69 -17.05 -47.24
N MET A 8 -22.54 -17.22 -46.23
CA MET A 8 -22.05 -17.33 -44.85
C MET A 8 -21.20 -18.59 -44.82
N LEU A 9 -19.93 -18.46 -45.21
CA LEU A 9 -18.93 -19.43 -44.80
C LEU A 9 -18.80 -19.22 -43.30
N SER A 10 -19.50 -20.04 -42.52
CA SER A 10 -19.10 -20.32 -41.15
C SER A 10 -17.76 -21.03 -41.24
N ILE A 11 -16.68 -20.26 -41.39
CA ILE A 11 -15.33 -20.78 -41.22
C ILE A 11 -15.28 -21.17 -39.75
N PRO A 12 -15.14 -22.47 -39.41
CA PRO A 12 -14.92 -22.86 -38.03
C PRO A 12 -13.71 -22.07 -37.54
N ILE A 13 -13.76 -21.51 -36.33
CA ILE A 13 -12.58 -20.89 -35.72
C ILE A 13 -11.46 -21.92 -35.80
N LEU A 14 -10.53 -21.71 -36.73
CA LEU A 14 -9.32 -22.52 -36.83
C LEU A 14 -8.56 -22.23 -35.54
N SER A 15 -8.23 -23.26 -34.77
CA SER A 15 -7.37 -23.10 -33.61
C SER A 15 -6.06 -22.46 -34.07
N THR A 16 -5.84 -21.22 -33.66
CA THR A 16 -4.64 -20.45 -34.01
C THR A 16 -3.58 -20.66 -32.94
N ILE A 17 -2.32 -20.72 -33.36
CA ILE A 17 -1.17 -20.74 -32.46
C ILE A 17 -0.41 -19.43 -32.67
N ASP A 18 -0.37 -18.60 -31.65
CA ASP A 18 0.52 -17.44 -31.61
C ASP A 18 1.95 -17.93 -31.38
N THR A 19 2.76 -17.91 -32.44
CA THR A 19 4.13 -18.43 -32.43
C THR A 19 5.07 -17.61 -31.55
N LEU A 20 4.75 -16.33 -31.29
CA LEU A 20 5.53 -15.49 -30.40
C LEU A 20 5.22 -15.81 -28.94
N LYS A 21 3.94 -15.95 -28.58
CA LYS A 21 3.54 -16.42 -27.24
C LYS A 21 4.08 -17.83 -26.95
N LEU A 22 4.05 -18.71 -27.95
CA LEU A 22 4.67 -20.02 -27.85
C LEU A 22 6.17 -19.91 -27.54
N ALA A 23 6.88 -19.05 -28.26
CA ALA A 23 8.30 -18.83 -28.03
C ALA A 23 8.56 -18.33 -26.59
N HIS A 24 7.79 -17.33 -26.13
CA HIS A 24 7.88 -16.81 -24.77
C HIS A 24 7.67 -17.90 -23.71
N ASN A 25 6.69 -18.78 -23.91
CA ASN A 25 6.34 -19.82 -22.95
C ASN A 25 7.45 -20.86 -22.77
N PHE A 26 8.03 -21.35 -23.87
CA PHE A 26 8.96 -22.49 -23.83
C PHE A 26 10.44 -22.11 -23.83
N TYR A 27 10.80 -20.90 -24.25
CA TYR A 27 12.20 -20.54 -24.50
C TYR A 27 12.70 -19.32 -23.70
N ASN A 28 11.93 -18.80 -22.75
CA ASN A 28 12.34 -17.69 -21.84
C ASN A 28 13.63 -17.95 -21.06
N HIS A 29 13.91 -19.21 -20.70
CA HIS A 29 15.12 -19.59 -20.00
C HIS A 29 16.37 -19.55 -20.88
N ARG A 30 16.21 -19.47 -22.20
CA ARG A 30 17.31 -19.42 -23.19
C ARG A 30 17.45 -18.05 -23.85
N LEU A 31 16.35 -17.32 -23.98
CA LEU A 31 16.28 -16.08 -24.75
C LEU A 31 15.88 -14.88 -23.90
N ALA A 32 16.73 -13.86 -23.91
CA ALA A 32 16.42 -12.55 -23.31
C ALA A 32 15.60 -11.63 -24.24
N ARG A 33 15.55 -11.91 -25.55
CA ARG A 33 14.82 -11.13 -26.56
C ARG A 33 14.20 -12.08 -27.59
N PHE A 34 12.98 -11.76 -28.01
CA PHE A 34 12.18 -12.60 -28.91
C PHE A 34 11.96 -11.98 -30.31
N ASN A 35 12.87 -11.11 -30.74
CA ASN A 35 12.87 -10.65 -32.13
C ASN A 35 13.32 -11.76 -33.09
N LEU A 36 12.95 -11.63 -34.37
CA LEU A 36 13.23 -12.64 -35.38
C LEU A 36 14.72 -13.03 -35.46
N LYS A 37 15.63 -12.07 -35.28
CA LYS A 37 17.08 -12.29 -35.30
C LYS A 37 17.54 -13.19 -34.14
N ALA A 38 17.01 -12.97 -32.94
CA ALA A 38 17.34 -13.78 -31.77
C ALA A 38 16.81 -15.21 -31.90
N LEU A 39 15.55 -15.35 -32.34
CA LEU A 39 14.93 -16.66 -32.57
C LEU A 39 15.65 -17.44 -33.67
N ALA A 40 15.95 -16.81 -34.81
CA ALA A 40 16.66 -17.47 -35.90
C ALA A 40 18.06 -17.94 -35.48
N LYS A 41 18.76 -17.18 -34.62
CA LYS A 41 20.05 -17.60 -34.06
C LYS A 41 19.92 -18.81 -33.15
N GLU A 42 18.94 -18.82 -32.25
CA GLU A 42 18.68 -19.93 -31.32
C GLU A 42 18.34 -21.21 -32.06
N PHE A 43 17.42 -21.11 -33.01
CA PHE A 43 16.98 -22.25 -33.79
C PHE A 43 17.91 -22.57 -34.95
N ASN A 44 19.04 -21.88 -35.12
CA ASN A 44 19.97 -22.06 -36.24
C ASN A 44 19.25 -22.07 -37.61
N VAL A 45 18.58 -20.95 -37.91
CA VAL A 45 17.82 -20.68 -39.13
C VAL A 45 18.46 -19.50 -39.87
N ASP A 46 18.75 -19.65 -41.15
CA ASP A 46 19.40 -18.62 -41.95
C ASP A 46 18.45 -17.47 -42.30
N LEU A 47 18.86 -16.25 -41.99
CA LEU A 47 18.16 -15.03 -42.38
C LEU A 47 18.80 -14.44 -43.64
N ILE A 48 18.27 -14.82 -44.79
CA ILE A 48 18.76 -14.36 -46.11
C ILE A 48 18.00 -13.09 -46.51
N GLN A 49 18.72 -11.97 -46.72
CA GLN A 49 18.16 -10.65 -47.13
C GLN A 49 17.01 -10.18 -46.24
N HIS A 50 17.35 -9.77 -45.02
CA HIS A 50 16.47 -9.07 -44.08
C HIS A 50 15.71 -7.91 -44.73
N HIS A 51 14.45 -7.69 -44.35
CA HIS A 51 13.50 -6.67 -44.85
C HIS A 51 12.72 -7.03 -46.12
N ARG A 52 12.76 -8.28 -46.58
CA ARG A 52 11.81 -8.80 -47.57
C ARG A 52 10.79 -9.71 -46.88
N ALA A 53 9.52 -9.32 -46.92
CA ALA A 53 8.42 -10.03 -46.26
C ALA A 53 8.41 -11.56 -46.52
N ILE A 54 8.73 -11.99 -47.74
CA ILE A 54 8.79 -13.41 -48.12
C ILE A 54 9.90 -14.17 -47.37
N ASN A 55 11.06 -13.54 -47.18
CA ASN A 55 12.19 -14.15 -46.49
C ASN A 55 11.92 -14.25 -44.99
N ASP A 56 11.34 -13.21 -44.40
CA ASP A 56 10.98 -13.18 -42.98
C ASP A 56 9.85 -14.20 -42.68
N ALA A 57 8.86 -14.33 -43.57
CA ALA A 57 7.82 -15.36 -43.48
C ALA A 57 8.40 -16.78 -43.57
N ARG A 58 9.40 -17.00 -44.43
CA ARG A 58 10.07 -18.30 -44.54
C ARG A 58 10.91 -18.64 -43.29
N ALA A 59 11.63 -17.66 -42.76
CA ALA A 59 12.41 -17.84 -41.53
C ALA A 59 11.52 -18.16 -40.33
N THR A 60 10.43 -17.41 -40.15
CA THR A 60 9.43 -17.67 -39.10
C THR A 60 8.78 -19.05 -39.22
N ALA A 61 8.44 -19.49 -40.44
CA ALA A 61 7.92 -20.84 -40.67
C ALA A 61 8.92 -21.93 -40.29
N GLN A 62 10.20 -21.78 -40.64
CA GLN A 62 11.24 -22.74 -40.25
C GLN A 62 11.48 -22.79 -38.74
N ILE A 63 11.45 -21.64 -38.08
CA ILE A 63 11.51 -21.54 -36.62
C ILE A 63 10.31 -22.27 -36.00
N PHE A 64 9.11 -22.04 -36.51
CA PHE A 64 7.89 -22.69 -36.01
C PHE A 64 7.94 -24.21 -36.16
N LEU A 65 8.42 -24.74 -37.28
CA LEU A 65 8.59 -26.19 -37.45
C LEU A 65 9.55 -26.79 -36.42
N LYS A 66 10.63 -26.07 -36.06
CA LYS A 66 11.55 -26.51 -35.01
C LYS A 66 10.89 -26.46 -33.63
N MET A 67 10.09 -25.42 -33.35
CA MET A 67 9.30 -25.36 -32.12
C MET A 67 8.29 -26.52 -32.01
N LEU A 68 7.63 -26.89 -33.11
CA LEU A 68 6.72 -28.04 -33.13
C LEU A 68 7.44 -29.37 -32.84
N ASN A 69 8.65 -29.56 -33.37
CA ASN A 69 9.46 -30.75 -33.07
C ASN A 69 9.84 -30.81 -31.59
N ASP A 70 10.19 -29.67 -30.97
CA ASP A 70 10.50 -29.60 -29.55
C ASP A 70 9.26 -29.92 -28.70
N LEU A 71 8.08 -29.37 -29.04
CA LEU A 71 6.81 -29.68 -28.38
C LEU A 71 6.47 -31.17 -28.46
N GLU A 72 6.69 -31.78 -29.63
CA GLU A 72 6.45 -33.22 -29.80
C GLU A 72 7.38 -34.05 -28.91
N GLN A 73 8.65 -33.66 -28.79
CA GLN A 73 9.61 -34.30 -27.88
C GLN A 73 9.24 -34.12 -26.40
N MET A 74 8.58 -33.01 -26.05
CA MET A 74 8.02 -32.76 -24.71
C MET A 74 6.69 -33.48 -24.47
N GLY A 75 6.13 -34.20 -25.46
CA GLY A 75 4.86 -34.92 -25.35
C GLY A 75 3.62 -34.05 -25.56
N ILE A 76 3.76 -32.79 -25.97
CA ILE A 76 2.66 -31.86 -26.24
C ILE A 76 2.21 -32.06 -27.69
N LYS A 77 1.08 -32.75 -27.87
CA LYS A 77 0.59 -33.19 -29.20
C LYS A 77 -0.78 -32.63 -29.57
N THR A 78 -1.47 -31.98 -28.64
CA THR A 78 -2.81 -31.44 -28.84
C THR A 78 -2.88 -29.97 -28.47
N TYR A 79 -3.86 -29.26 -29.02
CA TYR A 79 -4.12 -27.86 -28.70
C TYR A 79 -4.43 -27.67 -27.21
N ASN A 80 -5.22 -28.56 -26.60
CA ASN A 80 -5.53 -28.50 -25.18
C ASN A 80 -4.28 -28.73 -24.31
N SER A 81 -3.47 -29.74 -24.64
CA SER A 81 -2.20 -29.96 -23.93
C SER A 81 -1.23 -28.78 -24.05
N LEU A 82 -1.31 -28.00 -25.13
CA LEU A 82 -0.53 -26.78 -25.28
C LEU A 82 -1.04 -25.67 -24.36
N ASN A 83 -2.36 -25.49 -24.27
CA ASN A 83 -2.95 -24.52 -23.32
C ASN A 83 -2.72 -24.90 -21.85
N ASP A 84 -2.75 -26.19 -21.52
CA ASP A 84 -2.46 -26.68 -20.17
C ASP A 84 -0.98 -26.52 -19.78
N SER A 85 -0.10 -26.29 -20.77
CA SER A 85 1.35 -26.14 -20.58
C SER A 85 1.84 -24.69 -20.51
N ILE A 86 0.90 -23.74 -20.42
CA ILE A 86 1.22 -22.32 -20.22
C ILE A 86 1.87 -22.14 -18.84
N ILE A 87 3.05 -21.53 -18.79
CA ILE A 87 3.78 -21.25 -17.55
C ILE A 87 3.05 -20.18 -16.74
N GLU A 88 3.20 -20.21 -15.42
CA GLU A 88 2.62 -19.20 -14.51
C GLU A 88 3.04 -17.78 -14.88
N ASP A 89 4.27 -17.59 -15.37
CA ASP A 89 4.85 -16.31 -15.77
C ASP A 89 4.40 -15.78 -17.16
N ALA A 90 3.49 -16.46 -17.85
CA ALA A 90 3.08 -16.08 -19.20
C ALA A 90 2.51 -14.65 -19.28
N TYR A 91 1.88 -14.17 -18.21
CA TYR A 91 1.33 -12.81 -18.11
C TYR A 91 2.39 -11.69 -18.27
N LYS A 92 3.68 -11.99 -18.04
CA LYS A 92 4.79 -11.02 -18.20
C LYS A 92 5.02 -10.64 -19.66
N TYR A 93 4.59 -11.48 -20.59
CA TYR A 93 4.87 -11.33 -22.03
C TYR A 93 3.68 -10.83 -22.84
N VAL A 94 2.49 -10.75 -22.24
CA VAL A 94 1.29 -10.21 -22.88
C VAL A 94 1.29 -8.69 -22.76
N PHE A 95 0.86 -8.00 -23.82
CA PHE A 95 0.60 -6.57 -23.78
C PHE A 95 -0.63 -6.31 -22.91
N PRO A 96 -0.51 -5.53 -21.84
CA PRO A 96 -1.64 -5.25 -20.96
C PRO A 96 -2.62 -4.28 -21.62
N TYR A 97 -3.89 -4.42 -21.27
CA TYR A 97 -4.95 -3.48 -21.60
C TYR A 97 -5.44 -2.76 -20.35
N HIS A 98 -6.00 -1.56 -20.55
CA HIS A 98 -6.65 -0.83 -19.46
C HIS A 98 -8.12 -1.25 -19.34
N LEU A 99 -8.63 -1.21 -18.12
CA LEU A 99 -10.04 -1.39 -17.80
C LEU A 99 -10.39 -0.51 -16.58
N THR A 100 -11.68 -0.28 -16.36
CA THR A 100 -12.17 0.47 -15.20
C THR A 100 -12.92 -0.47 -14.26
N LEU A 101 -12.63 -0.43 -12.96
CA LEU A 101 -13.37 -1.18 -11.94
C LEU A 101 -14.11 -0.22 -11.02
N LEU A 102 -15.41 -0.41 -10.87
CA LEU A 102 -16.24 0.33 -9.90
C LEU A 102 -16.79 -0.66 -8.86
N ALA A 103 -16.45 -0.45 -7.59
CA ALA A 103 -17.07 -1.21 -6.50
C ALA A 103 -18.49 -0.71 -6.24
N THR A 104 -19.47 -1.60 -6.37
CA THR A 104 -20.91 -1.30 -6.19
C THR A 104 -21.36 -1.43 -4.74
N ASN A 105 -20.67 -2.26 -3.96
CA ASN A 105 -21.02 -2.57 -2.57
C ASN A 105 -19.76 -2.88 -1.74
N ARG A 106 -19.93 -3.19 -0.44
CA ARG A 106 -18.81 -3.50 0.47
C ARG A 106 -17.96 -4.69 0.02
N LYS A 107 -18.57 -5.69 -0.62
CA LYS A 107 -17.86 -6.86 -1.15
C LYS A 107 -16.99 -6.48 -2.35
N GLY A 108 -17.47 -5.56 -3.19
CA GLY A 108 -16.65 -4.95 -4.24
C GLY A 108 -15.40 -4.25 -3.70
N ILE A 109 -15.50 -3.51 -2.59
CA ILE A 109 -14.34 -2.87 -1.93
C ILE A 109 -13.33 -3.94 -1.46
N LYS A 110 -13.81 -5.03 -0.84
CA LYS A 110 -12.95 -6.15 -0.44
C LYS A 110 -12.20 -6.72 -1.65
N HIS A 111 -12.91 -7.02 -2.73
CA HIS A 111 -12.33 -7.54 -3.96
C HIS A 111 -11.35 -6.56 -4.62
N LEU A 112 -11.60 -5.25 -4.57
CA LEU A 112 -10.63 -4.25 -5.01
C LEU A 112 -9.35 -4.30 -4.18
N ASN A 113 -9.46 -4.42 -2.85
CA ASN A 113 -8.29 -4.55 -1.99
C ASN A 113 -7.48 -5.81 -2.33
N GLU A 114 -8.14 -6.94 -2.58
CA GLU A 114 -7.47 -8.18 -3.01
C GLU A 114 -6.80 -8.03 -4.39
N ILE A 115 -7.50 -7.43 -5.36
CA ILE A 115 -6.99 -7.17 -6.72
C ILE A 115 -5.74 -6.29 -6.67
N VAL A 116 -5.81 -5.16 -5.94
CA VAL A 116 -4.67 -4.25 -5.76
C VAL A 116 -3.51 -4.99 -5.11
N SER A 117 -3.79 -5.79 -4.07
CA SER A 117 -2.78 -6.57 -3.36
C SER A 117 -2.06 -7.54 -4.27
N LEU A 118 -2.81 -8.39 -4.99
CA LEU A 118 -2.24 -9.35 -5.93
C LEU A 118 -1.44 -8.65 -7.05
N SER A 119 -1.93 -7.51 -7.55
CA SER A 119 -1.24 -6.76 -8.60
C SER A 119 0.10 -6.17 -8.17
N LEU A 120 0.23 -5.81 -6.89
CA LEU A 120 1.41 -5.19 -6.28
C LEU A 120 2.32 -6.20 -5.54
N THR A 121 1.93 -7.47 -5.50
CA THR A 121 2.75 -8.54 -4.91
C THR A 121 3.03 -9.67 -5.90
N GLU A 122 2.02 -10.45 -6.26
CA GLU A 122 2.20 -11.70 -7.01
C GLU A 122 2.30 -11.46 -8.52
N HIS A 123 1.49 -10.54 -9.05
CA HIS A 123 1.37 -10.28 -10.48
C HIS A 123 2.12 -9.01 -10.93
N PHE A 124 3.04 -8.51 -10.11
CA PHE A 124 3.85 -7.35 -10.46
C PHE A 124 4.89 -7.71 -11.52
N TYR A 125 4.94 -6.96 -12.62
CA TYR A 125 6.00 -7.08 -13.62
C TYR A 125 6.22 -5.76 -14.33
N LYS A 126 7.26 -5.01 -13.89
CA LYS A 126 7.56 -3.60 -14.24
C LYS A 126 6.47 -2.61 -13.80
N GLU A 127 5.23 -3.01 -13.93
CA GLU A 127 4.02 -2.32 -13.49
C GLU A 127 3.06 -3.35 -12.84
N PRO A 128 2.11 -2.90 -11.99
CA PRO A 128 1.10 -3.78 -11.41
C PRO A 128 0.14 -4.29 -12.48
N ARG A 129 -0.17 -5.59 -12.48
CA ARG A 129 -1.05 -6.21 -13.47
C ARG A 129 -2.21 -6.97 -12.82
N LEU A 130 -3.39 -6.86 -13.44
CA LEU A 130 -4.58 -7.64 -13.09
C LEU A 130 -4.77 -8.75 -14.13
N LEU A 131 -4.86 -10.00 -13.68
CA LEU A 131 -5.18 -11.13 -14.53
C LEU A 131 -6.71 -11.30 -14.65
N GLU A 132 -7.21 -11.59 -15.85
CA GLU A 132 -8.65 -11.81 -16.11
C GLU A 132 -9.23 -12.90 -15.20
N LYS A 133 -8.51 -14.01 -15.00
CA LYS A 133 -8.90 -15.08 -14.06
C LYS A 133 -9.14 -14.58 -12.64
N VAL A 134 -8.28 -13.68 -12.15
CA VAL A 134 -8.39 -13.10 -10.80
C VAL A 134 -9.62 -12.20 -10.73
N LEU A 135 -9.89 -11.43 -11.78
CA LEU A 135 -11.08 -10.58 -11.88
C LEU A 135 -12.35 -11.42 -11.94
N ASP A 136 -12.35 -12.56 -12.64
CA ASP A 136 -13.49 -13.47 -12.72
C ASP A 136 -13.83 -14.09 -11.37
N GLU A 137 -12.82 -14.53 -10.62
CA GLU A 137 -12.97 -15.04 -9.25
C GLU A 137 -13.52 -13.97 -8.28
N LYS A 138 -13.18 -12.69 -8.52
CA LYS A 138 -13.51 -11.54 -7.66
C LYS A 138 -14.53 -10.60 -8.28
N ARG A 139 -15.31 -11.08 -9.26
CA ARG A 139 -16.21 -10.25 -10.08
C ARG A 139 -17.39 -9.69 -9.29
N GLU A 140 -17.86 -10.42 -8.29
CA GLU A 140 -19.03 -10.04 -7.52
C GLU A 140 -18.84 -8.70 -6.81
N GLY A 141 -19.82 -7.80 -6.93
CA GLY A 141 -19.75 -6.46 -6.35
C GLY A 141 -18.91 -5.47 -7.16
N LEU A 142 -18.38 -5.85 -8.32
CA LEU A 142 -17.67 -4.96 -9.25
C LEU A 142 -18.48 -4.74 -10.53
N LEU A 143 -18.43 -3.53 -11.07
CA LEU A 143 -18.75 -3.23 -12.47
C LEU A 143 -17.45 -3.02 -13.23
N VAL A 144 -17.34 -3.65 -14.40
CA VAL A 144 -16.15 -3.58 -15.25
C VAL A 144 -16.45 -2.80 -16.51
N GLY A 145 -15.81 -1.65 -16.63
CA GLY A 145 -15.82 -0.77 -17.78
C GLY A 145 -14.70 -1.11 -18.77
N SER A 146 -14.94 -0.80 -20.05
CA SER A 146 -13.97 -1.09 -21.12
C SER A 146 -12.71 -0.22 -21.10
N GLY A 147 -12.64 0.81 -20.25
CA GLY A 147 -11.47 1.66 -20.08
C GLY A 147 -11.29 2.70 -21.19
N CYS A 148 -10.04 3.13 -21.37
CA CYS A 148 -9.67 4.25 -22.22
C CYS A 148 -9.20 3.82 -23.63
N GLN A 149 -8.47 4.69 -24.32
CA GLN A 149 -7.79 4.38 -25.58
C GLN A 149 -6.87 3.14 -25.54
N ASN A 150 -6.26 2.85 -24.39
CA ASN A 150 -5.44 1.64 -24.19
C ASN A 150 -6.29 0.42 -23.77
N GLY A 151 -7.62 0.56 -23.79
CA GLY A 151 -8.56 -0.51 -23.52
C GLY A 151 -8.69 -1.48 -24.70
N GLU A 152 -9.12 -2.70 -24.38
CA GLU A 152 -9.27 -3.78 -25.35
C GLU A 152 -10.32 -3.44 -26.42
N ILE A 153 -11.47 -2.90 -26.00
CA ILE A 153 -12.62 -2.61 -26.89
C ILE A 153 -12.28 -1.57 -27.96
N PHE A 154 -11.60 -0.48 -27.59
CA PHE A 154 -11.21 0.53 -28.57
C PHE A 154 -10.18 -0.02 -29.55
N THR A 155 -9.18 -0.77 -29.04
CA THR A 155 -8.13 -1.40 -29.85
C THR A 155 -8.70 -2.35 -30.90
N ILE A 156 -9.65 -3.21 -30.50
CA ILE A 156 -10.33 -4.15 -31.41
C ILE A 156 -11.27 -3.41 -32.36
N ALA A 157 -11.98 -2.38 -31.90
CA ALA A 157 -12.84 -1.60 -32.78
C ALA A 157 -12.06 -0.92 -33.91
N TYR A 158 -10.84 -0.44 -33.59
CA TYR A 158 -9.96 0.23 -34.54
C TYR A 158 -9.24 -0.73 -35.49
N ASN A 159 -8.67 -1.84 -34.99
CA ASN A 159 -7.82 -2.74 -35.78
C ASN A 159 -8.48 -4.08 -36.18
N GLY A 160 -9.52 -4.49 -35.47
CA GLY A 160 -10.08 -5.85 -35.49
C GLY A 160 -11.44 -5.97 -36.19
N SER A 161 -11.92 -7.21 -36.20
CA SER A 161 -13.20 -7.58 -36.82
C SER A 161 -14.40 -7.20 -35.94
N ILE A 162 -15.61 -7.17 -36.52
CA ILE A 162 -16.84 -6.92 -35.74
C ILE A 162 -17.15 -8.12 -34.85
N GLU A 163 -16.86 -9.32 -35.33
CA GLU A 163 -17.09 -10.58 -34.61
C GLU A 163 -16.23 -10.64 -33.33
N GLU A 164 -14.95 -10.28 -33.42
CA GLU A 164 -14.04 -10.19 -32.27
C GLU A 164 -14.47 -9.09 -31.30
N LEU A 165 -14.94 -7.95 -31.81
CA LEU A 165 -15.48 -6.87 -30.99
C LEU A 165 -16.72 -7.33 -30.22
N GLU A 166 -17.65 -8.04 -30.88
CA GLU A 166 -18.86 -8.59 -30.24
C GLU A 166 -18.50 -9.62 -29.16
N GLU A 167 -17.55 -10.51 -29.43
CA GLU A 167 -17.09 -11.50 -28.45
C GLU A 167 -16.51 -10.82 -27.19
N ARG A 168 -15.53 -9.92 -27.37
CA ARG A 168 -14.85 -9.27 -26.24
C ARG A 168 -15.71 -8.26 -25.51
N MET A 169 -16.61 -7.56 -26.20
CA MET A 169 -17.58 -6.65 -25.58
C MET A 169 -18.54 -7.38 -24.64
N GLY A 170 -18.75 -8.70 -24.84
CA GLY A 170 -19.52 -9.55 -23.94
C GLY A 170 -19.02 -9.53 -22.49
N TYR A 171 -17.71 -9.39 -22.28
CA TYR A 171 -17.04 -9.44 -20.98
C TYR A 171 -17.28 -8.22 -20.08
N TYR A 172 -17.61 -7.06 -20.66
CA TYR A 172 -17.73 -5.79 -19.93
C TYR A 172 -19.18 -5.52 -19.50
N ASP A 173 -19.36 -4.91 -18.33
CA ASP A 173 -20.68 -4.53 -17.81
C ASP A 173 -21.21 -3.26 -18.50
N TYR A 174 -20.30 -2.35 -18.81
CA TYR A 174 -20.57 -1.13 -19.56
C TYR A 174 -19.37 -0.75 -20.44
N ILE A 175 -19.64 0.01 -21.50
CA ILE A 175 -18.65 0.39 -22.51
C ILE A 175 -18.37 1.88 -22.39
N GLU A 176 -17.10 2.22 -22.31
CA GLU A 176 -16.60 3.57 -22.20
C GLU A 176 -16.16 4.11 -23.56
N ILE A 177 -16.51 5.36 -23.81
CA ILE A 177 -16.00 6.15 -24.94
C ILE A 177 -15.57 7.51 -24.41
N GLN A 178 -14.53 8.07 -25.02
CA GLN A 178 -13.94 9.34 -24.60
C GLN A 178 -14.15 10.40 -25.69
N PRO A 179 -14.02 11.70 -25.37
CA PRO A 179 -14.03 12.74 -26.38
C PRO A 179 -13.04 12.42 -27.52
N PRO A 180 -13.42 12.59 -28.81
CA PRO A 180 -12.60 12.15 -29.94
C PRO A 180 -11.16 12.66 -29.91
N TYR A 181 -10.95 13.88 -29.43
CA TYR A 181 -9.62 14.48 -29.37
C TYR A 181 -8.67 13.75 -28.40
N GLN A 182 -9.17 13.01 -27.40
CA GLN A 182 -8.32 12.27 -26.45
C GLN A 182 -7.60 11.09 -27.09
N TYR A 183 -8.14 10.56 -28.19
CA TYR A 183 -7.50 9.50 -28.99
C TYR A 183 -6.40 10.04 -29.92
N ALA A 184 -6.19 11.36 -29.95
CA ALA A 184 -5.23 11.99 -30.86
C ALA A 184 -3.77 11.57 -30.62
N TYR A 185 -3.46 11.04 -29.44
CA TYR A 185 -2.13 10.51 -29.17
C TYR A 185 -1.76 9.35 -30.10
N LEU A 186 -2.74 8.57 -30.58
CA LEU A 186 -2.51 7.49 -31.55
C LEU A 186 -1.87 8.01 -32.85
N PHE A 187 -2.05 9.30 -33.18
CA PHE A 187 -1.42 9.95 -34.33
C PHE A 187 0.11 10.03 -34.20
N SER A 188 0.63 10.15 -32.98
CA SER A 188 2.06 10.34 -32.71
C SER A 188 2.88 9.05 -32.70
N LYS A 189 2.26 7.90 -32.39
CA LYS A 189 2.95 6.59 -32.28
C LYS A 189 3.30 5.98 -33.64
N ASN A 190 2.60 6.35 -34.71
CA ASN A 190 2.82 5.81 -36.06
C ASN A 190 3.96 6.51 -36.84
N TYR A 191 4.55 7.57 -36.29
CA TYR A 191 5.74 8.19 -36.85
C TYR A 191 6.99 7.62 -36.17
N ASP A 192 7.64 6.68 -36.85
CA ASP A 192 8.99 6.24 -36.48
C ASP A 192 9.94 7.43 -36.66
N LYS A 193 10.74 7.73 -35.63
CA LYS A 193 11.77 8.80 -35.67
C LYS A 193 12.80 8.64 -36.79
N GLN A 194 12.84 7.51 -37.50
CA GLN A 194 13.74 7.31 -38.63
C GLN A 194 13.41 8.15 -39.87
N ASP A 195 12.18 8.69 -39.98
CA ASP A 195 11.83 9.62 -41.06
C ASP A 195 11.99 11.11 -40.66
N ILE A 196 12.38 11.39 -39.41
CA ILE A 196 12.47 12.77 -38.86
C ILE A 196 13.90 13.36 -38.99
N ASP A 197 14.89 12.55 -39.36
CA ASP A 197 16.28 13.02 -39.52
C ASP A 197 16.57 13.65 -40.91
N ASN A 198 15.59 13.71 -41.82
CA ASN A 198 15.76 14.33 -43.14
C ASN A 198 14.83 15.53 -43.32
N GLU A 199 15.40 16.72 -43.08
CA GLU A 199 15.01 18.03 -43.62
C GLU A 199 13.50 18.40 -43.56
N GLY A 200 13.07 18.94 -42.43
CA GLY A 200 11.84 19.73 -42.32
C GLY A 200 11.87 20.61 -41.08
N SER A 201 11.58 21.90 -41.25
CA SER A 201 11.50 22.85 -40.15
C SER A 201 10.33 22.51 -39.24
N SER A 202 10.35 22.91 -37.96
CA SER A 202 9.25 22.69 -37.00
C SER A 202 7.89 23.25 -37.45
N GLN A 203 7.85 24.03 -38.54
CA GLN A 203 6.66 24.55 -39.20
C GLN A 203 5.98 23.49 -40.08
N ASP A 204 6.74 22.63 -40.75
CA ASP A 204 6.26 21.62 -41.71
C ASP A 204 5.54 20.46 -41.00
N ILE A 205 5.92 20.16 -39.75
CA ILE A 205 5.26 19.16 -38.89
C ILE A 205 3.89 19.67 -38.41
N LYS A 206 3.74 20.98 -38.16
CA LYS A 206 2.46 21.59 -37.73
C LYS A 206 1.41 21.58 -38.83
N GLU A 207 1.80 21.92 -40.05
CA GLU A 207 0.90 21.89 -41.22
C GLU A 207 0.55 20.46 -41.65
N ALA A 208 1.48 19.51 -41.51
CA ALA A 208 1.19 18.08 -41.69
C ALA A 208 0.23 17.55 -40.61
N LEU A 209 0.41 17.94 -39.34
CA LEU A 209 -0.49 17.60 -38.24
C LEU A 209 -1.90 18.20 -38.42
N GLU A 210 -2.03 19.40 -39.00
CA GLU A 210 -3.33 20.02 -39.31
C GLU A 210 -4.08 19.29 -40.44
N LEU A 211 -3.42 18.88 -41.53
CA LEU A 211 -4.05 18.11 -42.61
C LEU A 211 -4.36 16.65 -42.20
N ILE A 212 -3.48 16.03 -41.41
CA ILE A 212 -3.67 14.70 -40.82
C ILE A 212 -4.77 14.72 -39.76
N SER A 213 -5.05 15.87 -39.13
CA SER A 213 -6.07 15.96 -38.07
C SER A 213 -7.47 15.59 -38.54
N THR A 214 -7.88 15.93 -39.77
CA THR A 214 -9.29 15.83 -40.19
C THR A 214 -9.68 14.40 -40.59
N GLU A 215 -8.92 13.73 -41.44
CA GLU A 215 -9.23 12.35 -41.87
C GLU A 215 -9.16 11.35 -40.72
N TYR A 216 -8.20 11.53 -39.80
CA TYR A 216 -8.04 10.64 -38.66
C TYR A 216 -9.06 10.94 -37.55
N GLU A 217 -9.46 12.20 -37.36
CA GLU A 217 -10.59 12.53 -36.50
C GLU A 217 -11.88 11.88 -37.02
N GLU A 218 -12.09 11.83 -38.34
CA GLU A 218 -13.19 11.08 -38.93
C GLU A 218 -13.09 9.57 -38.64
N GLN A 219 -11.91 8.95 -38.77
CA GLN A 219 -11.69 7.55 -38.42
C GLN A 219 -11.98 7.24 -36.94
N ILE A 220 -11.57 8.12 -36.02
CA ILE A 220 -11.89 7.98 -34.59
C ILE A 220 -13.40 8.09 -34.37
N LYS A 221 -14.05 9.10 -34.96
CA LYS A 221 -15.50 9.28 -34.88
C LYS A 221 -16.23 8.05 -35.42
N ASP A 222 -15.77 7.47 -36.51
CA ASP A 222 -16.35 6.25 -37.09
C ASP A 222 -16.09 5.01 -36.23
N THR A 223 -14.93 4.93 -35.59
CA THR A 223 -14.62 3.89 -34.59
C THR A 223 -15.56 4.00 -33.39
N ILE A 224 -15.79 5.21 -32.86
CA ILE A 224 -16.76 5.46 -31.78
C ILE A 224 -18.17 5.06 -32.22
N LYS A 225 -18.61 5.43 -33.43
CA LYS A 225 -19.91 4.99 -33.98
C LYS A 225 -20.01 3.47 -34.10
N LYS A 226 -18.94 2.79 -34.54
CA LYS A 226 -18.86 1.33 -34.60
C LYS A 226 -19.06 0.71 -33.21
N ILE A 227 -18.34 1.21 -32.20
CA ILE A 227 -18.49 0.78 -30.79
C ILE A 227 -19.93 0.94 -30.32
N ILE A 228 -20.54 2.12 -30.50
CA ILE A 228 -21.92 2.40 -30.07
C ILE A 228 -22.92 1.47 -30.77
N THR A 229 -22.74 1.24 -32.07
CA THR A 229 -23.64 0.40 -32.86
C THR A 229 -23.61 -1.05 -32.37
N VAL A 230 -22.42 -1.58 -32.12
CA VAL A 230 -22.25 -2.94 -31.61
C VAL A 230 -22.76 -3.05 -30.17
N ALA A 231 -22.43 -2.09 -29.30
CA ALA A 231 -22.91 -2.07 -27.92
C ALA A 231 -24.44 -2.06 -27.84
N ARG A 232 -25.11 -1.24 -28.65
CA ARG A 232 -26.58 -1.23 -28.74
C ARG A 232 -27.16 -2.53 -29.25
N LYS A 233 -26.55 -3.15 -30.26
CA LYS A 233 -26.96 -4.48 -30.76
C LYS A 233 -26.88 -5.54 -29.64
N MET A 234 -25.89 -5.43 -28.76
CA MET A 234 -25.68 -6.34 -27.64
C MET A 234 -26.45 -5.96 -26.36
N GLY A 235 -27.16 -4.83 -26.34
CA GLY A 235 -27.84 -4.32 -25.15
C GLY A 235 -26.89 -3.85 -24.04
N LYS A 236 -25.66 -3.47 -24.38
CA LYS A 236 -24.66 -2.93 -23.43
C LYS A 236 -24.86 -1.43 -23.24
N ILE A 237 -24.65 -0.95 -22.03
CA ILE A 237 -24.71 0.48 -21.68
C ILE A 237 -23.44 1.15 -22.18
N VAL A 238 -23.56 2.26 -22.90
CA VAL A 238 -22.42 3.09 -23.34
C VAL A 238 -22.37 4.38 -22.54
N VAL A 239 -21.23 4.71 -21.96
CA VAL A 239 -21.01 5.92 -21.17
C VAL A 239 -19.86 6.75 -21.75
N ALA A 240 -20.03 8.06 -21.73
CA ALA A 240 -18.96 8.99 -22.06
C ALA A 240 -18.15 9.30 -20.80
N THR A 241 -16.83 9.06 -20.83
CA THR A 241 -15.92 9.34 -19.71
C THR A 241 -14.81 10.30 -20.13
N GLY A 242 -14.31 11.10 -19.19
CA GLY A 242 -13.32 12.15 -19.45
C GLY A 242 -11.87 11.76 -19.22
N ASP A 243 -11.60 10.61 -18.57
CA ASP A 243 -10.25 10.17 -18.18
C ASP A 243 -9.40 11.30 -17.57
N VAL A 244 -9.99 11.92 -16.55
CA VAL A 244 -9.54 13.20 -15.98
C VAL A 244 -8.19 13.03 -15.26
N HIS A 245 -7.23 13.89 -15.59
CA HIS A 245 -5.90 13.95 -14.98
C HIS A 245 -5.58 15.30 -14.34
N GLN A 246 -6.38 16.33 -14.61
CA GLN A 246 -6.25 17.66 -14.03
C GLN A 246 -7.63 18.30 -13.80
N LEU A 247 -7.70 19.36 -12.99
CA LEU A 247 -8.97 20.04 -12.71
C LEU A 247 -9.37 20.94 -13.87
N ASP A 248 -8.51 21.90 -14.20
CA ASP A 248 -8.74 22.91 -15.26
C ASP A 248 -7.91 22.60 -16.51
N GLU A 249 -8.35 23.11 -17.67
CA GLU A 249 -7.64 22.92 -18.94
C GLU A 249 -6.22 23.52 -18.90
N GLU A 250 -6.06 24.69 -18.28
CA GLU A 250 -4.78 25.40 -18.14
C GLU A 250 -3.72 24.59 -17.36
N ASP A 251 -4.16 23.68 -16.48
CA ASP A 251 -3.27 22.83 -15.68
C ASP A 251 -2.61 21.70 -16.49
N THR A 252 -2.88 21.60 -17.79
CA THR A 252 -2.21 20.65 -18.70
C THR A 252 -0.68 20.80 -18.67
N ILE A 253 -0.17 22.02 -18.44
CA ILE A 253 1.27 22.27 -18.27
C ILE A 253 1.86 21.48 -17.09
N LEU A 254 1.11 21.29 -16.00
CA LEU A 254 1.57 20.55 -14.82
C LEU A 254 1.83 19.08 -15.16
N ARG A 255 0.92 18.49 -15.93
CA ARG A 255 1.04 17.11 -16.41
C ARG A 255 2.20 16.95 -17.39
N GLN A 256 2.40 17.92 -18.29
CA GLN A 256 3.54 17.93 -19.21
C GLN A 256 4.88 17.91 -18.45
N ILE A 257 5.00 18.71 -17.39
CA ILE A 257 6.20 18.74 -16.53
C ILE A 257 6.50 17.35 -15.95
N PHE A 258 5.47 16.62 -15.49
CA PHE A 258 5.63 15.27 -14.94
C PHE A 258 5.93 14.20 -15.98
N VAL A 259 5.24 14.23 -17.13
CA VAL A 259 5.47 13.30 -18.24
C VAL A 259 6.92 13.38 -18.71
N GLU A 260 7.46 14.59 -18.76
CA GLU A 260 8.85 14.82 -19.17
C GLU A 260 9.86 14.66 -18.03
N ALA A 261 9.43 14.54 -16.77
CA ALA A 261 10.33 14.36 -15.65
C ALA A 261 10.93 12.93 -15.65
N PRO A 262 12.18 12.75 -15.18
CA PRO A 262 12.73 11.43 -14.95
C PRO A 262 11.88 10.64 -13.96
N GLN A 263 11.52 9.40 -14.33
CA GLN A 263 10.77 8.50 -13.45
C GLN A 263 11.69 7.88 -12.38
N VAL A 264 11.09 7.49 -11.25
CA VAL A 264 11.81 6.73 -10.23
C VAL A 264 12.08 5.33 -10.78
N GLY A 265 13.33 4.85 -10.67
CA GLY A 265 13.78 3.62 -11.34
C GLY A 265 14.40 3.85 -12.73
N GLY A 266 14.37 5.09 -13.22
CA GLY A 266 15.00 5.50 -14.48
C GLY A 266 14.05 5.45 -15.67
N GLY A 267 14.37 6.23 -16.71
CA GLY A 267 13.53 6.40 -17.89
C GLY A 267 12.66 7.66 -17.86
N ILE A 268 11.88 7.82 -18.92
CA ILE A 268 10.90 8.89 -19.11
C ILE A 268 9.56 8.26 -19.47
N HIS A 269 8.48 8.93 -19.12
CA HIS A 269 7.13 8.46 -19.43
C HIS A 269 6.97 8.24 -20.94
N GLU A 270 6.21 7.22 -21.36
CA GLU A 270 6.03 6.93 -22.79
C GLU A 270 5.43 8.10 -23.56
N LEU A 271 4.51 8.83 -22.94
CA LEU A 271 3.92 10.06 -23.49
C LEU A 271 4.98 11.13 -23.83
N ALA A 272 6.14 11.16 -23.16
CA ALA A 272 7.21 12.10 -23.50
C ALA A 272 7.80 11.82 -24.89
N LYS A 273 7.71 10.57 -25.39
CA LYS A 273 8.20 10.21 -26.73
C LYS A 273 7.31 10.77 -27.84
N ALA A 274 6.02 10.94 -27.57
CA ALA A 274 5.05 11.49 -28.52
C ALA A 274 5.10 13.01 -28.64
N GLY A 275 5.70 13.70 -27.66
CA GLY A 275 5.86 15.14 -27.67
C GLY A 275 4.59 15.97 -27.40
N ILE A 276 3.42 15.34 -27.19
CA ILE A 276 2.15 16.04 -26.94
C ILE A 276 1.43 15.40 -25.75
N VAL A 277 1.10 16.21 -24.73
CA VAL A 277 0.15 15.87 -23.67
C VAL A 277 -1.15 16.63 -23.93
N LEU A 278 -2.24 15.88 -24.08
CA LEU A 278 -3.56 16.43 -24.37
C LEU A 278 -4.25 16.93 -23.08
N PRO A 279 -5.13 17.95 -23.19
CA PRO A 279 -5.93 18.38 -22.06
C PRO A 279 -6.91 17.28 -21.66
N GLN A 280 -6.84 16.82 -20.41
CA GLN A 280 -7.76 15.86 -19.80
C GLN A 280 -8.25 16.45 -18.48
N HIS A 281 -8.90 17.61 -18.58
CA HIS A 281 -9.46 18.34 -17.45
C HIS A 281 -10.85 17.84 -17.07
N TYR A 282 -11.32 18.27 -15.90
CA TYR A 282 -12.64 17.89 -15.42
C TYR A 282 -13.72 18.70 -16.14
N MET A 283 -14.18 18.18 -17.28
CA MET A 283 -15.18 18.84 -18.11
C MET A 283 -16.52 19.01 -17.41
N THR A 284 -17.16 20.13 -17.70
CA THR A 284 -18.59 20.32 -17.46
C THR A 284 -19.41 19.41 -18.37
N THR A 285 -20.67 19.17 -18.00
CA THR A 285 -21.60 18.39 -18.83
C THR A 285 -21.81 19.04 -20.21
N GLU A 286 -21.83 20.37 -20.29
CA GLU A 286 -22.01 21.10 -21.55
C GLU A 286 -20.83 20.90 -22.50
N GLU A 287 -19.60 21.02 -21.98
CA GLU A 287 -18.37 20.73 -22.75
C GLU A 287 -18.37 19.28 -23.24
N MET A 288 -18.66 18.33 -22.35
CA MET A 288 -18.72 16.91 -22.72
C MET A 288 -19.77 16.65 -23.80
N LEU A 289 -20.98 17.22 -23.70
CA LEU A 289 -22.02 17.12 -24.72
C LEU A 289 -21.54 17.66 -26.07
N SER A 290 -20.84 18.80 -26.08
CA SER A 290 -20.34 19.44 -27.30
C SER A 290 -19.42 18.51 -28.10
N HIS A 291 -18.58 17.72 -27.43
CA HIS A 291 -17.67 16.78 -28.07
C HIS A 291 -18.37 15.57 -28.74
N PHE A 292 -19.60 15.26 -28.32
CA PHE A 292 -20.38 14.12 -28.84
C PHE A 292 -21.53 14.53 -29.76
N LEU A 293 -21.70 15.82 -30.08
CA LEU A 293 -22.77 16.31 -30.97
C LEU A 293 -22.74 15.68 -32.38
N PHE A 294 -21.60 15.19 -32.84
CA PHE A 294 -21.48 14.49 -34.13
C PHE A 294 -22.28 13.17 -34.19
N LEU A 295 -22.72 12.63 -33.04
CA LEU A 295 -23.59 11.46 -32.94
C LEU A 295 -25.09 11.82 -32.97
N GLY A 296 -25.41 13.12 -32.90
CA GLY A 296 -26.76 13.65 -32.70
C GLY A 296 -27.11 13.86 -31.23
N GLU A 297 -27.92 14.88 -30.95
CA GLU A 297 -28.25 15.36 -29.59
C GLU A 297 -28.80 14.26 -28.68
N ALA A 298 -29.68 13.40 -29.20
CA ALA A 298 -30.28 12.32 -28.42
C ALA A 298 -29.25 11.30 -27.94
N ILE A 299 -28.32 10.87 -28.81
CA ILE A 299 -27.27 9.91 -28.45
C ILE A 299 -26.28 10.56 -27.49
N ALA A 300 -25.87 11.81 -27.76
CA ALA A 300 -24.96 12.54 -26.90
C ALA A 300 -25.52 12.67 -25.47
N TYR A 301 -26.78 13.07 -25.33
CA TYR A 301 -27.43 13.18 -24.01
C TYR A 301 -27.58 11.82 -23.31
N GLU A 302 -27.88 10.75 -24.06
CA GLU A 302 -27.98 9.39 -23.54
C GLU A 302 -26.65 8.95 -22.92
N ILE A 303 -25.53 9.02 -23.65
CA ILE A 303 -24.23 8.51 -23.19
C ILE A 303 -23.55 9.41 -22.14
N VAL A 304 -23.77 10.74 -22.19
CA VAL A 304 -23.12 11.71 -21.31
C VAL A 304 -23.87 11.86 -19.99
N VAL A 305 -25.22 11.83 -20.01
CA VAL A 305 -26.05 12.14 -18.85
C VAL A 305 -26.85 10.93 -18.39
N THR A 306 -27.61 10.31 -19.29
CA THR A 306 -28.58 9.27 -18.86
C THR A 306 -27.85 8.02 -18.38
N ASN A 307 -26.94 7.48 -19.19
CA ASN A 307 -26.24 6.25 -18.91
C ASN A 307 -25.22 6.39 -17.78
N THR A 308 -24.54 7.54 -17.66
CA THR A 308 -23.62 7.84 -16.56
C THR A 308 -24.35 7.87 -15.21
N ASN A 309 -25.53 8.50 -15.14
CA ASN A 309 -26.39 8.43 -13.95
C ASN A 309 -26.89 7.01 -13.66
N LEU A 310 -27.26 6.24 -14.69
CA LEU A 310 -27.65 4.83 -14.50
C LEU A 310 -26.53 3.96 -13.91
N ILE A 311 -25.27 4.21 -14.25
CA ILE A 311 -24.13 3.54 -13.62
C ILE A 311 -23.98 3.98 -12.17
N ASN A 312 -24.07 5.29 -11.90
CA ASN A 312 -23.99 5.83 -10.54
C ASN A 312 -25.09 5.27 -9.62
N ASP A 313 -26.32 5.13 -10.12
CA ASP A 313 -27.45 4.59 -9.36
C ASP A 313 -27.26 3.11 -8.94
N LYS A 314 -26.34 2.39 -9.58
CA LYS A 314 -25.98 1.00 -9.21
C LYS A 314 -24.96 0.93 -8.08
N ILE A 315 -24.42 2.06 -7.62
CA ILE A 315 -23.34 2.11 -6.63
C ILE A 315 -23.89 2.58 -5.29
N GLU A 316 -23.68 1.79 -4.25
CA GLU A 316 -24.02 2.16 -2.88
C GLU A 316 -23.10 3.27 -2.35
N GLN A 317 -23.67 4.20 -1.57
CA GLN A 317 -22.86 5.18 -0.86
C GLN A 317 -22.17 4.52 0.35
N LEU A 318 -20.87 4.29 0.23
CA LEU A 318 -20.09 3.52 1.20
C LEU A 318 -18.95 4.31 1.81
N SER A 319 -18.63 4.00 3.07
CA SER A 319 -17.37 4.42 3.68
C SER A 319 -16.29 3.38 3.34
N LEU A 320 -15.11 3.85 2.94
CA LEU A 320 -13.98 2.98 2.60
C LEU A 320 -13.53 2.16 3.83
N PHE A 321 -13.43 2.80 4.99
CA PHE A 321 -13.02 2.17 6.23
C PHE A 321 -14.22 1.89 7.15
N PRO A 322 -14.30 0.70 7.79
CA PRO A 322 -15.33 0.44 8.79
C PRO A 322 -15.24 1.42 9.97
N LYS A 323 -16.29 1.57 10.77
CA LYS A 323 -16.25 2.39 12.00
C LYS A 323 -15.90 1.60 13.26
N LYS A 324 -15.30 0.42 13.09
CA LYS A 324 -15.04 -0.54 14.16
C LYS A 324 -13.54 -0.84 14.25
N LEU A 325 -13.04 -0.92 15.48
CA LEU A 325 -11.72 -1.45 15.81
C LEU A 325 -11.76 -2.98 15.78
N PHE A 326 -10.79 -3.57 15.08
CA PHE A 326 -10.57 -4.99 14.98
C PHE A 326 -9.32 -5.35 15.79
N ALA A 327 -9.51 -5.58 17.09
CA ALA A 327 -8.44 -6.01 17.99
C ALA A 327 -8.27 -7.54 17.93
N PRO A 328 -7.03 -8.07 18.02
CA PRO A 328 -6.82 -9.51 18.15
C PRO A 328 -7.39 -10.01 19.49
N LYS A 329 -8.00 -11.20 19.46
CA LYS A 329 -8.60 -11.85 20.64
C LYS A 329 -7.70 -12.98 21.16
N ASP A 330 -8.12 -13.68 22.19
CA ASP A 330 -7.36 -14.76 22.84
C ASP A 330 -6.85 -15.87 21.89
N ASP A 331 -7.46 -16.02 20.71
CA ASP A 331 -7.17 -17.06 19.71
C ASP A 331 -5.69 -17.15 19.27
N PHE A 332 -4.92 -16.05 19.29
CA PHE A 332 -3.51 -16.11 18.84
C PHE A 332 -2.55 -16.73 19.88
N LEU A 333 -2.99 -16.96 21.12
CA LEU A 333 -2.17 -17.47 22.22
C LEU A 333 -2.58 -18.85 22.74
N VAL A 334 -3.65 -19.42 22.17
CA VAL A 334 -4.12 -20.76 22.56
C VAL A 334 -3.01 -21.80 22.40
N ASP A 335 -2.22 -21.70 21.33
CA ASP A 335 -1.08 -22.59 21.07
C ASP A 335 0.04 -22.45 22.11
N GLN A 336 0.10 -21.32 22.83
CA GLN A 336 1.04 -21.07 23.92
C GLN A 336 0.44 -21.43 25.30
N GLY A 337 -0.73 -22.06 25.35
CA GLY A 337 -1.37 -22.51 26.58
C GLY A 337 -2.09 -21.42 27.36
N ILE A 338 -2.27 -20.22 26.79
CA ILE A 338 -2.96 -19.09 27.42
C ILE A 338 -4.41 -19.10 26.95
N GLN A 339 -5.34 -19.26 27.90
CA GLN A 339 -6.77 -19.33 27.60
C GLN A 339 -7.45 -17.96 27.56
N SER A 340 -6.93 -16.98 28.31
CA SER A 340 -7.45 -15.62 28.34
C SER A 340 -6.34 -14.61 28.59
N VAL A 341 -6.19 -13.65 27.68
CA VAL A 341 -5.25 -12.53 27.85
C VAL A 341 -5.64 -11.68 29.06
N GLU A 342 -6.94 -11.49 29.29
CA GLU A 342 -7.41 -10.65 30.40
C GLU A 342 -7.06 -11.23 31.77
N GLU A 343 -7.23 -12.55 31.95
CA GLU A 343 -6.92 -13.22 33.20
C GLU A 343 -5.42 -13.21 33.46
N GLU A 344 -4.63 -13.47 32.42
CA GLU A 344 -3.18 -13.51 32.51
C GLU A 344 -2.59 -12.11 32.77
N LEU A 345 -3.13 -11.08 32.11
CA LEU A 345 -2.79 -9.69 32.34
C LEU A 345 -3.05 -9.30 33.80
N LYS A 346 -4.21 -9.66 34.37
CA LYS A 346 -4.50 -9.44 35.80
C LYS A 346 -3.48 -10.18 36.67
N ARG A 347 -3.23 -11.46 36.40
CA ARG A 347 -2.32 -12.31 37.17
C ARG A 347 -0.91 -11.71 37.25
N ILE A 348 -0.31 -11.38 36.10
CA ILE A 348 1.03 -10.80 36.00
C ILE A 348 1.09 -9.45 36.73
N THR A 349 0.10 -8.59 36.49
CA THR A 349 0.05 -7.25 37.06
C THR A 349 -0.02 -7.28 38.59
N TYR A 350 -0.94 -8.06 39.15
CA TYR A 350 -1.07 -8.19 40.61
C TYR A 350 0.15 -8.87 41.22
N GLN A 351 0.71 -9.90 40.58
CA GLN A 351 1.91 -10.58 41.06
C GLN A 351 3.10 -9.62 41.20
N LYS A 352 3.35 -8.77 40.18
CA LYS A 352 4.41 -7.76 40.26
C LYS A 352 4.11 -6.71 41.32
N ALA A 353 2.89 -6.18 41.36
CA ALA A 353 2.51 -5.17 42.35
C ALA A 353 2.67 -5.70 43.79
N GLU A 354 2.28 -6.95 44.05
CA GLU A 354 2.42 -7.59 45.37
C GLU A 354 3.89 -7.83 45.72
N SER A 355 4.75 -8.12 44.74
CA SER A 355 6.20 -8.24 44.98
C SER A 355 6.84 -6.92 45.41
N LEU A 356 6.31 -5.78 44.97
CA LEU A 356 6.82 -4.45 45.30
C LEU A 356 6.21 -3.91 46.60
N TYR A 357 4.88 -3.94 46.69
CA TYR A 357 4.11 -3.25 47.72
C TYR A 357 3.51 -4.18 48.79
N GLY A 358 3.68 -5.49 48.66
CA GLY A 358 3.22 -6.49 49.61
C GLY A 358 1.80 -6.99 49.35
N ASN A 359 1.41 -8.04 50.06
CA ASN A 359 0.07 -8.62 50.04
C ASN A 359 -0.53 -8.60 51.47
N PRO A 360 -1.65 -7.89 51.73
CA PRO A 360 -2.48 -7.16 50.77
C PRO A 360 -1.84 -5.85 50.29
N LEU A 361 -2.17 -5.45 49.05
CA LEU A 361 -1.71 -4.20 48.45
C LEU A 361 -2.22 -2.96 49.23
N PRO A 362 -1.43 -1.87 49.27
CA PRO A 362 -1.92 -0.57 49.74
C PRO A 362 -3.17 -0.14 48.97
N LYS A 363 -4.12 0.48 49.68
CA LYS A 363 -5.42 0.85 49.12
C LYS A 363 -5.28 1.74 47.87
N TYR A 364 -4.34 2.68 47.88
CA TYR A 364 -4.02 3.54 46.75
C TYR A 364 -3.61 2.74 45.51
N VAL A 365 -2.64 1.83 45.66
CA VAL A 365 -2.12 0.97 44.57
C VAL A 365 -3.23 0.07 44.01
N ASN A 366 -4.01 -0.56 44.89
CA ASN A 366 -5.11 -1.45 44.49
C ASN A 366 -6.23 -0.70 43.74
N GLU A 367 -6.60 0.50 44.18
CA GLU A 367 -7.58 1.33 43.48
C GLU A 367 -7.06 1.79 42.11
N ARG A 368 -5.77 2.16 42.02
CA ARG A 368 -5.12 2.50 40.74
C ARG A 368 -5.18 1.33 39.76
N LEU A 369 -4.75 0.14 40.17
CA LEU A 369 -4.79 -1.06 39.35
C LEU A 369 -6.20 -1.41 38.87
N LYS A 370 -7.20 -1.41 39.78
CA LYS A 370 -8.59 -1.70 39.40
C LYS A 370 -9.14 -0.72 38.36
N LYS A 371 -8.81 0.57 38.49
CA LYS A 371 -9.23 1.60 37.53
C LYS A 371 -8.57 1.39 36.17
N GLU A 372 -7.26 1.17 36.13
CA GLU A 372 -6.52 0.98 34.87
C GLU A 372 -6.93 -0.31 34.16
N LEU A 373 -6.91 -1.45 34.87
CA LEU A 373 -7.29 -2.76 34.33
C LEU A 373 -8.70 -2.75 33.74
N LYS A 374 -9.65 -2.11 34.43
CA LYS A 374 -11.01 -1.97 33.91
C LYS A 374 -11.04 -1.21 32.58
N ASN A 375 -10.36 -0.06 32.49
CA ASN A 375 -10.35 0.73 31.26
C ASN A 375 -9.63 0.01 30.11
N ILE A 376 -8.55 -0.72 30.39
CA ILE A 376 -7.80 -1.47 29.38
C ILE A 376 -8.65 -2.64 28.83
N ILE A 377 -9.37 -3.34 29.70
CA ILE A 377 -10.20 -4.48 29.32
C ILE A 377 -11.50 -4.04 28.63
N ASP A 378 -12.23 -3.08 29.20
CA ASP A 378 -13.52 -2.62 28.66
C ASP A 378 -13.39 -2.01 27.25
N ASN A 379 -12.19 -1.61 26.83
CA ASN A 379 -11.89 -1.02 25.51
C ASN A 379 -11.04 -1.93 24.59
N ASP A 380 -10.96 -3.24 24.88
CA ASP A 380 -10.25 -4.23 24.03
C ASP A 380 -8.73 -3.97 23.85
N TYR A 381 -8.07 -3.31 24.82
CA TYR A 381 -6.62 -3.03 24.78
C TYR A 381 -5.77 -4.03 25.57
N ALA A 382 -6.38 -5.03 26.22
CA ALA A 382 -5.63 -6.05 26.94
C ALA A 382 -4.60 -6.77 26.05
N THR A 383 -4.99 -7.07 24.81
CA THR A 383 -4.16 -7.73 23.82
C THR A 383 -2.89 -6.95 23.48
N ILE A 384 -2.98 -5.64 23.23
CA ILE A 384 -1.80 -4.85 22.86
C ILE A 384 -0.80 -4.77 24.01
N TYR A 385 -1.27 -4.64 25.25
CA TYR A 385 -0.42 -4.71 26.44
C TYR A 385 0.31 -6.05 26.55
N TYR A 386 -0.42 -7.15 26.36
CA TYR A 386 0.16 -8.48 26.47
C TYR A 386 1.20 -8.75 25.38
N ILE A 387 0.96 -8.28 24.14
CA ILE A 387 1.94 -8.39 23.06
C ILE A 387 3.20 -7.58 23.38
N SER A 388 3.04 -6.34 23.85
CA SER A 388 4.16 -5.51 24.27
C SER A 388 4.96 -6.19 25.38
N TYR A 389 4.30 -6.83 26.34
CA TYR A 389 4.96 -7.63 27.39
C TYR A 389 5.77 -8.80 26.83
N MET A 390 5.21 -9.56 25.88
CA MET A 390 5.96 -10.66 25.24
C MET A 390 7.18 -10.13 24.48
N LEU A 391 7.05 -9.00 23.78
CA LEU A 391 8.14 -8.36 23.06
C LEU A 391 9.24 -7.88 24.02
N THR A 392 8.89 -7.23 25.13
CA THR A 392 9.89 -6.77 26.10
C THR A 392 10.58 -7.93 26.80
N ASN A 393 9.85 -8.98 27.19
CA ASN A 393 10.44 -10.18 27.78
C ASN A 393 11.36 -10.90 26.80
N LYS A 394 10.94 -11.11 25.55
CA LYS A 394 11.78 -11.76 24.53
C LYS A 394 13.09 -10.99 24.32
N CYS A 395 13.02 -9.66 24.32
CA CYS A 395 14.19 -8.80 24.21
C CYS A 395 15.14 -8.96 25.41
N LYS A 396 14.59 -9.04 26.64
CA LYS A 396 15.36 -9.30 27.85
C LYS A 396 15.99 -10.71 27.86
N GLU A 397 15.24 -11.73 27.43
CA GLU A 397 15.74 -13.11 27.30
C GLU A 397 16.91 -13.22 26.32
N ASP A 398 16.91 -12.38 25.28
CA ASP A 398 17.99 -12.28 24.30
C ASP A 398 19.15 -11.37 24.77
N ASN A 399 19.17 -10.95 26.04
CA ASN A 399 20.15 -10.04 26.63
C ASN A 399 20.24 -8.68 25.92
N SER A 400 19.11 -8.15 25.46
CA SER A 400 19.01 -6.81 24.88
C SER A 400 18.12 -5.89 25.71
N VAL A 401 18.25 -4.59 25.49
CA VAL A 401 17.58 -3.55 26.27
C VAL A 401 16.43 -2.95 25.47
N VAL A 402 15.29 -2.76 26.12
CA VAL A 402 14.16 -1.99 25.60
C VAL A 402 14.06 -0.68 26.36
N GLY A 403 14.05 0.42 25.63
CA GLY A 403 13.78 1.74 26.17
C GLY A 403 12.29 2.06 26.19
N SER A 404 11.84 2.65 27.29
CA SER A 404 10.49 3.20 27.43
C SER A 404 10.29 4.45 26.55
N ARG A 405 9.11 4.62 25.95
CA ARG A 405 8.77 5.81 25.15
C ARG A 405 7.28 6.15 25.19
N GLY A 406 6.97 7.44 25.04
CA GLY A 406 5.61 7.91 24.78
C GLY A 406 4.71 7.87 26.01
N SER A 407 3.39 7.88 25.77
CA SER A 407 2.40 8.01 26.85
C SER A 407 2.20 6.73 27.67
N VAL A 408 2.73 5.58 27.25
CA VAL A 408 2.58 4.30 27.97
C VAL A 408 3.17 4.34 29.38
N GLY A 409 4.17 5.20 29.61
CA GLY A 409 4.74 5.51 30.93
C GLY A 409 3.74 6.10 31.94
N SER A 410 2.51 6.43 31.51
CA SER A 410 1.43 6.90 32.37
C SER A 410 0.60 5.76 32.99
N SER A 411 0.85 4.50 32.58
CA SER A 411 0.09 3.33 33.03
C SER A 411 0.88 2.50 34.04
N PHE A 412 0.32 2.34 35.23
CA PHE A 412 0.89 1.51 36.28
C PHE A 412 0.78 0.02 35.93
N VAL A 413 -0.24 -0.36 35.17
CA VAL A 413 -0.34 -1.72 34.58
C VAL A 413 0.84 -1.99 33.64
N ALA A 414 1.20 -1.03 32.77
CA ALA A 414 2.36 -1.17 31.88
C ALA A 414 3.67 -1.34 32.65
N TYR A 415 3.85 -0.57 33.73
CA TYR A 415 5.00 -0.71 34.63
C TYR A 415 5.04 -2.09 35.29
N CYS A 416 3.91 -2.57 35.80
CA CYS A 416 3.81 -3.89 36.44
C CYS A 416 4.07 -5.05 35.45
N MET A 417 3.81 -4.84 34.17
CA MET A 417 4.12 -5.78 33.10
C MET A 417 5.54 -5.60 32.54
N ASN A 418 6.39 -4.73 33.10
CA ASN A 418 7.72 -4.40 32.53
C ASN A 418 7.65 -3.99 31.04
N ILE A 419 6.56 -3.33 30.62
CA ILE A 419 6.45 -2.69 29.29
C ILE A 419 7.14 -1.33 29.33
N THR A 420 7.13 -0.69 30.50
CA THR A 420 7.83 0.57 30.77
C THR A 420 8.52 0.51 32.12
N ASP A 421 9.66 1.19 32.22
CA ASP A 421 10.42 1.37 33.46
C ASP A 421 9.92 2.60 34.26
N VAL A 422 8.97 3.36 33.72
CA VAL A 422 8.43 4.56 34.38
C VAL A 422 7.30 4.18 35.34
N ASN A 423 7.53 4.36 36.64
CA ASN A 423 6.49 4.20 37.65
C ASN A 423 5.66 5.49 37.78
N CYS A 424 4.42 5.45 37.30
CA CYS A 424 3.52 6.61 37.28
C CYS A 424 2.79 6.91 38.60
N LEU A 425 3.02 6.14 39.67
CA LEU A 425 2.44 6.44 40.97
C LEU A 425 2.99 7.76 41.54
N VAL A 426 2.32 8.29 42.57
CA VAL A 426 2.82 9.46 43.31
C VAL A 426 4.18 9.14 43.94
N PRO A 427 5.03 10.15 44.20
CA PRO A 427 6.32 9.96 44.85
C PRO A 427 6.17 9.17 46.13
N HIS A 428 6.96 8.12 46.29
CA HIS A 428 6.86 7.22 47.43
C HIS A 428 8.17 6.53 47.73
N TYR A 429 8.29 6.09 48.98
CA TYR A 429 9.27 5.08 49.36
C TYR A 429 8.64 3.70 49.38
N TYR A 430 9.40 2.67 48.99
CA TYR A 430 9.08 1.29 49.30
C TYR A 430 10.32 0.52 49.79
N CYS A 431 10.08 -0.53 50.58
CA CYS A 431 11.14 -1.41 51.08
C CYS A 431 11.09 -2.75 50.33
N PRO A 432 12.15 -3.11 49.58
CA PRO A 432 12.20 -4.37 48.85
C PRO A 432 12.03 -5.63 49.72
N ASP A 433 12.39 -5.54 51.01
CA ASP A 433 12.45 -6.72 51.88
C ASP A 433 11.21 -6.95 52.74
N CYS A 434 10.60 -5.88 53.24
CA CYS A 434 9.48 -5.99 54.20
C CYS A 434 8.19 -5.32 53.70
N HIS A 435 8.23 -4.82 52.46
CA HIS A 435 7.15 -4.18 51.71
C HIS A 435 6.51 -2.98 52.41
N TYR A 436 7.23 -2.36 53.36
CA TYR A 436 6.82 -1.07 53.92
C TYR A 436 6.78 -0.03 52.79
N ASN A 437 5.74 0.79 52.76
CA ASN A 437 5.55 1.83 51.76
C ASN A 437 5.08 3.14 52.41
N ALA A 438 5.42 4.27 51.80
CA ALA A 438 5.05 5.60 52.25
C ALA A 438 4.86 6.53 51.05
N PHE A 439 3.61 6.93 50.77
CA PHE A 439 3.24 7.71 49.59
C PHE A 439 3.01 9.19 49.89
N LYS A 440 3.34 10.04 48.92
CA LYS A 440 3.01 11.48 48.93
C LYS A 440 1.61 11.72 48.36
N TYR A 441 0.60 11.70 49.22
CA TYR A 441 -0.78 11.98 48.81
C TYR A 441 -1.04 13.48 48.61
N SER A 442 -1.83 13.81 47.58
CA SER A 442 -2.36 15.16 47.39
C SER A 442 -3.34 15.57 48.50
N ILE A 443 -3.65 16.86 48.64
CA ILE A 443 -4.60 17.37 49.66
C ILE A 443 -5.98 16.69 49.53
N ALA A 444 -6.41 16.38 48.30
CA ALA A 444 -7.69 15.71 48.04
C ALA A 444 -7.67 14.22 48.42
N GLU A 445 -6.49 13.61 48.46
CA GLU A 445 -6.28 12.20 48.80
C GLU A 445 -5.94 11.99 50.28
N GLN A 446 -5.43 13.03 50.94
CA GLN A 446 -5.21 13.07 52.38
C GLN A 446 -6.55 12.89 53.11
N GLY A 447 -6.67 11.79 53.87
CA GLY A 447 -7.92 11.36 54.53
C GLY A 447 -8.69 10.26 53.79
N LYS A 448 -8.38 9.98 52.52
CA LYS A 448 -8.87 8.80 51.79
C LYS A 448 -7.97 7.57 51.99
N TYR A 449 -6.67 7.84 52.13
CA TYR A 449 -5.61 6.88 52.42
C TYR A 449 -4.89 7.33 53.70
N GLU A 450 -4.60 6.40 54.61
CA GLU A 450 -3.97 6.68 55.91
C GLU A 450 -2.75 5.77 56.09
N ASP A 451 -1.57 6.30 55.73
CA ASP A 451 -0.30 5.65 56.02
C ASP A 451 0.33 6.28 57.27
N LYS A 452 0.80 5.44 58.20
CA LYS A 452 1.58 5.90 59.36
C LYS A 452 3.02 6.17 58.93
N ILE A 453 3.26 7.38 58.42
CA ILE A 453 4.57 7.80 57.92
C ILE A 453 5.32 8.56 59.03
N PRO A 454 6.53 8.13 59.42
CA PRO A 454 7.39 8.90 60.33
C PRO A 454 7.73 10.30 59.80
N ASP A 455 7.87 11.27 60.70
CA ASP A 455 8.11 12.69 60.36
C ASP A 455 9.30 12.90 59.40
N TYR A 456 10.39 12.15 59.59
CA TYR A 456 11.58 12.27 58.73
C TYR A 456 11.34 11.83 57.28
N LEU A 457 10.46 10.84 57.05
CA LEU A 457 10.06 10.44 55.69
C LEU A 457 9.06 11.44 55.11
N LEU A 458 8.16 11.97 55.95
CA LEU A 458 7.19 12.98 55.54
C LEU A 458 7.88 14.27 55.07
N GLU A 459 8.91 14.70 55.80
CA GLU A 459 9.75 15.84 55.42
C GLU A 459 10.38 15.61 54.04
N ASN A 460 11.04 14.47 53.82
CA ASN A 460 11.63 14.13 52.53
C ASN A 460 10.60 14.11 51.39
N LEU A 461 9.45 13.46 51.60
CA LEU A 461 8.36 13.39 50.61
C LEU A 461 7.80 14.78 50.29
N SER A 462 7.70 15.67 51.27
CA SER A 462 7.15 17.01 51.06
C SER A 462 7.99 17.87 50.11
N LEU A 463 9.31 17.62 50.04
CA LEU A 463 10.28 18.42 49.31
C LEU A 463 10.41 18.09 47.82
N VAL A 464 9.90 16.94 47.38
CA VAL A 464 10.13 16.45 46.00
C VAL A 464 8.85 16.39 45.17
N THR A 465 8.96 16.57 43.87
CA THR A 465 7.86 16.30 42.93
C THR A 465 8.00 14.96 42.22
N ASN A 466 9.21 14.39 42.19
CA ASN A 466 9.51 13.08 41.63
C ASN A 466 10.15 12.20 42.72
N GLY A 467 9.72 10.95 42.82
CA GLY A 467 10.25 9.98 43.77
C GLY A 467 11.72 9.63 43.56
N LEU A 468 12.25 9.80 42.34
CA LEU A 468 13.68 9.63 42.05
C LEU A 468 14.56 10.70 42.73
N ASP A 469 13.98 11.86 43.09
CA ASP A 469 14.69 12.92 43.83
C ASP A 469 14.71 12.67 45.35
N LEU A 470 14.09 11.59 45.83
CA LEU A 470 14.02 11.29 47.25
C LEU A 470 15.40 10.98 47.81
N LYS A 471 15.73 11.62 48.94
CA LYS A 471 16.99 11.36 49.65
C LYS A 471 17.02 9.91 50.16
N PRO A 472 18.19 9.25 50.20
CA PRO A 472 18.32 7.93 50.81
C PRO A 472 17.78 7.90 52.24
N ALA A 473 16.98 6.88 52.56
CA ALA A 473 16.34 6.74 53.86
C ALA A 473 16.27 5.27 54.30
N LYS A 474 16.24 5.03 55.61
CA LYS A 474 16.10 3.67 56.17
C LYS A 474 14.65 3.35 56.47
N CYS A 475 14.28 2.09 56.28
CA CYS A 475 12.95 1.56 56.53
C CYS A 475 12.67 1.56 58.05
N PRO A 476 11.55 2.16 58.51
CA PRO A 476 11.21 2.20 59.93
C PRO A 476 10.81 0.83 60.49
N LYS A 477 10.52 -0.16 59.63
CA LYS A 477 10.07 -1.51 60.02
C LYS A 477 11.22 -2.51 60.11
N CYS A 478 12.17 -2.50 59.17
CA CYS A 478 13.25 -3.50 59.11
C CYS A 478 14.67 -2.90 59.09
N GLY A 479 14.83 -1.57 59.04
CA GLY A 479 16.13 -0.90 59.06
C GLY A 479 16.95 -0.98 57.76
N LYS A 480 16.45 -1.65 56.71
CA LYS A 480 17.08 -1.71 55.38
C LYS A 480 16.84 -0.43 54.59
N ASP A 481 17.59 -0.25 53.50
CA ASP A 481 17.43 0.92 52.62
C ASP A 481 16.06 0.94 51.94
N LEU A 482 15.47 2.12 51.88
CA LEU A 482 14.25 2.39 51.12
C LEU A 482 14.63 2.82 49.71
N VAL A 483 13.82 2.39 48.75
CA VAL A 483 13.89 2.83 47.36
C VAL A 483 12.86 3.95 47.17
N GLY A 484 13.27 5.06 46.58
CA GLY A 484 12.38 6.15 46.18
C GLY A 484 11.96 6.00 44.73
N ASP A 485 10.66 6.11 44.44
CA ASP A 485 10.10 5.94 43.09
C ASP A 485 8.78 6.72 42.95
N GLY A 486 8.25 6.82 41.73
CA GLY A 486 6.96 7.46 41.42
C GLY A 486 7.10 8.87 40.83
N CYS A 487 6.65 9.02 39.59
CA CYS A 487 6.76 10.25 38.80
C CYS A 487 5.47 11.10 38.77
N ASP A 488 4.41 10.70 39.48
CA ASP A 488 3.10 11.38 39.52
C ASP A 488 2.47 11.64 38.15
N ILE A 489 2.29 10.58 37.35
CA ILE A 489 1.77 10.69 35.99
C ILE A 489 0.32 10.18 35.93
N PRO A 490 -0.65 11.01 35.48
CA PRO A 490 -2.04 10.60 35.39
C PRO A 490 -2.28 9.65 34.21
N PHE A 491 -2.96 8.53 34.49
CA PHE A 491 -3.30 7.49 33.51
C PHE A 491 -4.08 8.02 32.31
N GLU A 492 -4.91 9.04 32.51
CA GLU A 492 -5.74 9.66 31.48
C GLU A 492 -4.92 10.28 30.33
N THR A 493 -3.63 10.57 30.54
CA THR A 493 -2.72 10.99 29.46
C THR A 493 -2.61 9.92 28.37
N PHE A 494 -2.74 8.65 28.75
CA PHE A 494 -2.64 7.52 27.85
C PHE A 494 -3.96 7.24 27.11
N LEU A 495 -5.03 6.92 27.85
CA LEU A 495 -6.31 6.45 27.29
C LEU A 495 -7.46 7.47 27.32
N GLY A 496 -7.21 8.69 27.77
CA GLY A 496 -8.27 9.67 28.02
C GLY A 496 -9.14 9.28 29.22
N PHE A 497 -10.27 9.97 29.38
CA PHE A 497 -11.18 9.74 30.51
C PHE A 497 -12.16 8.59 30.28
N LYS A 498 -12.49 8.30 29.00
CA LYS A 498 -13.50 7.32 28.61
C LYS A 498 -12.95 6.20 27.72
N GLY A 499 -11.63 6.11 27.52
CA GLY A 499 -11.06 5.19 26.52
C GLY A 499 -11.30 5.67 25.08
N ASP A 500 -11.59 6.95 24.89
CA ASP A 500 -11.90 7.56 23.59
C ASP A 500 -10.66 7.80 22.73
N LYS A 501 -9.47 7.66 23.32
CA LYS A 501 -8.20 7.74 22.63
C LYS A 501 -7.64 6.34 22.40
N VAL A 502 -7.37 6.00 21.14
CA VAL A 502 -6.65 4.76 20.78
C VAL A 502 -5.21 4.87 21.29
N PRO A 503 -4.71 3.91 22.09
CA PRO A 503 -3.37 3.93 22.62
C PRO A 503 -2.34 3.63 21.54
N ASP A 504 -1.21 4.33 21.58
CA ASP A 504 0.00 3.99 20.81
C ASP A 504 1.04 3.50 21.83
N ILE A 505 1.46 2.23 21.72
CA ILE A 505 2.53 1.68 22.57
C ILE A 505 3.82 1.73 21.76
N ASP A 506 4.67 2.68 22.15
CA ASP A 506 6.00 2.88 21.59
C ASP A 506 7.04 2.07 22.38
N LEU A 507 7.79 1.19 21.70
CA LEU A 507 8.91 0.47 22.28
C LEU A 507 10.19 0.82 21.51
N ASN A 508 11.20 1.33 22.22
CA ASN A 508 12.50 1.60 21.63
C ASN A 508 13.41 0.37 21.80
N PHE A 509 13.66 -0.36 20.73
CA PHE A 509 14.65 -1.44 20.71
C PHE A 509 16.02 -0.90 20.32
N SER A 510 17.07 -1.67 20.64
CA SER A 510 18.37 -1.47 19.99
C SER A 510 18.17 -1.51 18.47
N SER A 511 18.86 -0.61 17.75
CA SER A 511 18.81 -0.58 16.29
C SER A 511 19.22 -1.93 15.66
N GLU A 512 20.06 -2.69 16.35
CA GLU A 512 20.52 -4.02 15.93
C GLU A 512 19.46 -5.12 16.21
N TYR A 513 18.57 -4.92 17.18
CA TYR A 513 17.53 -5.88 17.59
C TYR A 513 16.16 -5.63 16.94
N GLN A 514 15.94 -4.44 16.37
CA GLN A 514 14.64 -4.04 15.82
C GLN A 514 14.06 -5.06 14.84
N THR A 515 14.88 -5.61 13.92
CA THR A 515 14.43 -6.61 12.95
C THR A 515 13.95 -7.88 13.65
N THR A 516 14.67 -8.36 14.66
CA THR A 516 14.27 -9.52 15.48
C THR A 516 12.93 -9.28 16.18
N ALA A 517 12.72 -8.08 16.73
CA ALA A 517 11.44 -7.71 17.36
C ALA A 517 10.29 -7.69 16.32
N HIS A 518 10.54 -7.19 15.11
CA HIS A 518 9.57 -7.26 14.03
C HIS A 518 9.27 -8.72 13.64
N ASP A 519 10.27 -9.56 13.43
CA ASP A 519 10.08 -10.95 13.00
C ASP A 519 9.36 -11.78 14.08
N TYR A 520 9.61 -11.51 15.36
CA TYR A 520 8.86 -12.12 16.45
C TYR A 520 7.35 -11.84 16.38
N THR A 521 6.93 -10.65 15.91
CA THR A 521 5.50 -10.41 15.68
C THR A 521 4.90 -11.31 14.60
N ARG A 522 5.67 -11.69 13.55
CA ARG A 522 5.22 -12.66 12.54
C ARG A 522 5.10 -14.07 13.12
N GLU A 523 6.02 -14.46 14.00
CA GLU A 523 5.93 -15.74 14.68
C GLU A 523 4.68 -15.83 15.56
N LEU A 524 4.32 -14.75 16.24
CA LEU A 524 3.14 -14.68 17.12
C LEU A 524 1.81 -14.72 16.35
N PHE A 525 1.70 -13.93 15.27
CA PHE A 525 0.42 -13.70 14.58
C PHE A 525 0.27 -14.48 13.27
N GLY A 526 1.38 -14.90 12.68
CA GLY A 526 1.47 -15.43 11.33
C GLY A 526 1.85 -14.35 10.31
N GLU A 527 2.60 -14.73 9.28
CA GLU A 527 3.11 -13.83 8.24
C GLU A 527 2.01 -13.08 7.47
N ASN A 528 0.82 -13.68 7.34
CA ASN A 528 -0.32 -13.09 6.63
C ASN A 528 -1.19 -12.17 7.51
N ASN A 529 -0.82 -11.99 8.77
CA ASN A 529 -1.57 -11.22 9.76
C ASN A 529 -0.79 -10.01 10.28
N VAL A 530 0.44 -9.80 9.80
CA VAL A 530 1.30 -8.71 10.24
C VAL A 530 1.96 -8.04 9.06
N PHE A 531 1.79 -6.73 8.98
CA PHE A 531 2.30 -5.93 7.87
C PHE A 531 3.01 -4.69 8.41
N ARG A 532 4.00 -4.19 7.67
CA ARG A 532 4.56 -2.86 7.98
C ARG A 532 3.55 -1.79 7.58
N ALA A 533 3.46 -0.72 8.36
CA ALA A 533 2.70 0.46 7.94
C ALA A 533 3.38 1.07 6.69
N GLY A 534 2.61 1.31 5.64
CA GLY A 534 3.11 1.95 4.41
C GLY A 534 3.18 3.47 4.54
N THR A 535 4.07 4.09 3.76
CA THR A 535 4.17 5.54 3.64
C THR A 535 4.09 5.97 2.19
N VAL A 536 3.46 7.11 1.91
CA VAL A 536 3.40 7.68 0.56
C VAL A 536 4.35 8.88 0.50
N SER A 537 5.45 8.71 -0.24
CA SER A 537 6.39 9.81 -0.46
C SER A 537 5.89 10.69 -1.60
N THR A 538 5.67 11.96 -1.31
CA THR A 538 5.17 12.96 -2.26
C THR A 538 6.29 13.88 -2.76
N VAL A 539 6.04 14.55 -3.88
CA VAL A 539 6.94 15.59 -4.40
C VAL A 539 7.01 16.75 -3.41
N GLN A 540 8.23 17.08 -2.99
CA GLN A 540 8.55 18.18 -2.09
C GLN A 540 9.09 19.39 -2.86
N GLY A 541 9.08 20.59 -2.26
CA GLY A 541 9.41 21.85 -2.93
C GLY A 541 10.76 21.87 -3.68
N ARG A 542 11.82 21.24 -3.14
CA ARG A 542 13.11 21.15 -3.85
C ARG A 542 13.04 20.28 -5.11
N THR A 543 12.32 19.16 -5.04
CA THR A 543 12.12 18.26 -6.19
C THR A 543 11.22 18.91 -7.22
N ALA A 544 10.12 19.55 -6.78
CA ALA A 544 9.22 20.34 -7.62
C ALA A 544 10.00 21.41 -8.40
N TYR A 545 10.81 22.22 -7.72
CA TYR A 545 11.65 23.24 -8.36
C TYR A 545 12.57 22.63 -9.44
N GLY A 546 13.21 21.50 -9.15
CA GLY A 546 14.06 20.79 -10.11
C GLY A 546 13.29 20.31 -11.36
N CYS A 547 12.09 19.75 -11.18
CA CYS A 547 11.24 19.32 -12.29
C CYS A 547 10.85 20.49 -13.20
N VAL A 548 10.37 21.60 -12.62
CA VAL A 548 9.96 22.79 -13.37
C VAL A 548 11.15 23.42 -14.09
N LYS A 549 12.29 23.57 -13.42
CA LYS A 549 13.49 24.15 -14.03
C LYS A 549 13.98 23.34 -15.22
N ASN A 550 14.09 22.02 -15.06
CA ASN A 550 14.51 21.12 -16.14
C ASN A 550 13.52 21.12 -17.32
N PHE A 551 12.24 21.34 -17.06
CA PHE A 551 11.24 21.51 -18.11
C PHE A 551 11.45 22.83 -18.87
N LEU A 552 11.60 23.96 -18.16
CA LEU A 552 11.85 25.26 -18.78
C LEU A 552 13.13 25.28 -19.61
N ASP A 553 14.22 24.71 -19.09
CA ASP A 553 15.52 24.63 -19.76
C ASP A 553 15.45 23.80 -21.06
N ARG A 554 14.65 22.73 -21.10
CA ARG A 554 14.48 21.88 -22.29
C ARG A 554 13.65 22.52 -23.39
N HIS A 555 12.68 23.36 -23.02
CA HIS A 555 11.79 24.04 -23.96
C HIS A 555 12.27 25.44 -24.35
N ASP A 556 13.46 25.86 -23.87
CA ASP A 556 13.99 27.22 -24.00
C ASP A 556 12.96 28.30 -23.60
N LYS A 557 12.18 28.00 -22.55
CA LYS A 557 11.13 28.88 -22.03
C LYS A 557 11.64 29.66 -20.83
N LYS A 558 11.30 30.95 -20.78
CA LYS A 558 11.51 31.79 -19.60
C LYS A 558 10.17 31.99 -18.90
N MET A 559 10.20 31.84 -17.58
CA MET A 559 9.06 32.02 -16.70
C MET A 559 9.47 32.97 -15.59
N SER A 560 8.56 33.86 -15.16
CA SER A 560 8.83 34.71 -14.01
C SER A 560 8.97 33.87 -12.74
N LYS A 561 9.67 34.39 -11.73
CA LYS A 561 9.80 33.69 -10.45
C LYS A 561 8.43 33.40 -9.83
N THR A 562 7.49 34.34 -9.93
CA THR A 562 6.13 34.20 -9.38
C THR A 562 5.36 33.06 -10.05
N GLU A 563 5.37 32.98 -11.38
CA GLU A 563 4.72 31.89 -12.11
C GLU A 563 5.35 30.53 -11.76
N MET A 564 6.68 30.49 -11.63
CA MET A 564 7.39 29.28 -11.23
C MET A 564 6.99 28.83 -9.83
N ASP A 565 6.90 29.76 -8.87
CA ASP A 565 6.49 29.46 -7.49
C ASP A 565 5.04 28.94 -7.44
N ILE A 566 4.12 29.49 -8.25
CA ILE A 566 2.72 29.00 -8.38
C ILE A 566 2.70 27.56 -8.91
N ILE A 567 3.47 27.25 -9.96
CA ILE A 567 3.53 25.89 -10.51
C ILE A 567 4.12 24.92 -9.49
N ILE A 568 5.19 25.33 -8.78
CA ILE A 568 5.83 24.52 -7.74
C ILE A 568 4.84 24.16 -6.64
N GLU A 569 4.02 25.13 -6.21
CA GLU A 569 2.98 24.89 -5.21
C GLU A 569 1.95 23.88 -5.74
N LYS A 570 1.46 24.04 -6.98
CA LYS A 570 0.47 23.14 -7.58
C LYS A 570 0.96 21.69 -7.77
N ILE A 571 2.25 21.48 -8.06
CA ILE A 571 2.82 20.12 -8.24
C ILE A 571 3.29 19.47 -6.94
N THR A 572 3.41 20.24 -5.86
CA THR A 572 3.81 19.71 -4.54
C THR A 572 2.68 18.84 -3.98
N GLY A 573 3.03 17.72 -3.36
CA GLY A 573 2.05 16.77 -2.81
C GLY A 573 1.63 15.64 -3.75
N VAL A 574 1.98 15.69 -5.04
CA VAL A 574 1.77 14.56 -5.96
C VAL A 574 2.57 13.33 -5.50
N LYS A 575 1.95 12.15 -5.49
CA LYS A 575 2.61 10.88 -5.14
C LYS A 575 3.82 10.65 -6.04
N ARG A 576 4.96 10.28 -5.45
CA ARG A 576 6.20 9.94 -6.16
C ARG A 576 6.60 8.49 -5.98
N THR A 577 6.63 7.99 -4.75
CA THR A 577 6.99 6.59 -4.42
C THR A 577 6.24 6.13 -3.17
N THR A 578 6.30 4.83 -2.88
CA THR A 578 5.88 4.27 -1.60
C THR A 578 7.10 3.83 -0.79
N GLY A 579 6.95 3.79 0.53
CA GLY A 579 7.97 3.37 1.47
C GLY A 579 7.35 2.61 2.65
N GLN A 580 8.19 2.39 3.67
CA GLN A 580 7.82 1.72 4.91
C GLN A 580 7.94 2.68 6.09
N HIS A 581 7.06 2.54 7.07
CA HIS A 581 7.20 3.23 8.35
C HIS A 581 8.46 2.70 9.08
N PRO A 582 9.21 3.55 9.80
CA PRO A 582 10.46 3.14 10.45
C PRO A 582 10.35 2.01 11.47
N GLY A 583 9.18 1.80 12.07
CA GLY A 583 8.94 0.71 13.01
C GLY A 583 7.48 0.38 13.26
N GLY A 584 6.58 0.89 12.41
CA GLY A 584 5.14 0.73 12.60
C GLY A 584 4.72 -0.63 12.07
N ILE A 585 4.30 -1.52 12.97
CA ILE A 585 3.82 -2.86 12.66
C ILE A 585 2.31 -2.90 12.90
N VAL A 586 1.55 -3.22 11.86
CA VAL A 586 0.09 -3.31 11.93
C VAL A 586 -0.30 -4.78 12.06
N VAL A 587 -1.13 -5.07 13.06
CA VAL A 587 -1.60 -6.42 13.38
C VAL A 587 -3.05 -6.58 12.95
N ILE A 588 -3.31 -7.64 12.20
CA ILE A 588 -4.64 -8.00 11.70
C ILE A 588 -5.08 -9.30 12.38
N PRO A 589 -6.23 -9.31 13.10
CA PRO A 589 -6.70 -10.51 13.79
C PRO A 589 -6.87 -11.71 12.86
N LYS A 590 -6.55 -12.92 13.34
CA LYS A 590 -6.63 -14.17 12.54
C LYS A 590 -8.03 -14.47 11.98
N ASN A 591 -9.07 -13.99 12.65
CA ASN A 591 -10.48 -14.17 12.24
C ASN A 591 -10.96 -13.15 11.21
N ILE A 592 -10.09 -12.25 10.75
CA ILE A 592 -10.41 -11.16 9.83
C ILE A 592 -9.47 -11.22 8.65
N ASP A 593 -10.02 -11.10 7.46
CA ASP A 593 -9.25 -10.97 6.24
C ASP A 593 -8.73 -9.53 6.11
N PHE A 594 -7.45 -9.35 5.81
CA PHE A 594 -6.87 -8.03 5.65
C PHE A 594 -7.63 -7.20 4.61
N SER A 595 -8.11 -7.86 3.55
CA SER A 595 -8.82 -7.22 2.43
C SER A 595 -10.17 -6.63 2.83
N ASP A 596 -10.74 -7.00 3.97
CA ASP A 596 -11.97 -6.39 4.49
C ASP A 596 -11.74 -4.93 4.95
N VAL A 597 -10.48 -4.56 5.19
CA VAL A 597 -10.10 -3.24 5.73
C VAL A 597 -9.10 -2.52 4.81
N VAL A 598 -8.06 -3.21 4.34
CA VAL A 598 -6.91 -2.60 3.66
C VAL A 598 -6.43 -3.45 2.48
N ALA A 599 -5.68 -2.82 1.56
CA ALA A 599 -4.84 -3.52 0.58
C ALA A 599 -3.39 -3.57 1.08
N ILE A 600 -2.61 -4.52 0.55
CA ILE A 600 -1.18 -4.67 0.84
C ILE A 600 -0.34 -4.53 -0.42
N GLN A 601 0.94 -4.27 -0.28
CA GLN A 601 1.89 -4.17 -1.37
C GLN A 601 3.31 -4.44 -0.88
N TYR A 602 4.29 -4.45 -1.79
CA TYR A 602 5.68 -4.28 -1.40
C TYR A 602 6.09 -2.79 -1.36
N PRO A 603 7.02 -2.40 -0.46
CA PRO A 603 7.53 -1.05 -0.41
C PRO A 603 8.35 -0.75 -1.67
N SER A 604 8.10 0.42 -2.28
CA SER A 604 8.79 0.83 -3.53
C SER A 604 8.66 -0.21 -4.66
N ASP A 605 7.59 -1.01 -4.64
CA ASP A 605 7.31 -2.10 -5.58
C ASP A 605 8.45 -3.14 -5.69
N ASN A 606 9.26 -3.27 -4.63
CA ASN A 606 10.35 -4.24 -4.55
C ASN A 606 9.83 -5.61 -4.10
N VAL A 607 9.58 -6.50 -5.06
CA VAL A 607 9.09 -7.87 -4.81
C VAL A 607 10.04 -8.75 -3.99
N ASP A 608 11.32 -8.38 -3.91
CA ASP A 608 12.33 -9.08 -3.10
C ASP A 608 12.35 -8.62 -1.63
N SER A 609 11.45 -7.71 -1.23
CA SER A 609 11.41 -7.22 0.14
C SER A 609 10.86 -8.29 1.10
N ASP A 610 11.54 -8.47 2.24
CA ASP A 610 11.09 -9.40 3.29
C ASP A 610 9.71 -9.04 3.85
N TRP A 611 9.31 -7.77 3.79
CA TRP A 611 8.10 -7.25 4.40
C TRP A 611 7.13 -6.63 3.40
N LYS A 612 5.88 -7.08 3.45
CA LYS A 612 4.74 -6.41 2.82
C LYS A 612 4.33 -5.20 3.67
N THR A 613 3.95 -4.12 3.01
CA THR A 613 3.40 -2.91 3.62
C THR A 613 1.91 -2.77 3.32
N ILE A 614 1.16 -2.14 4.22
CA ILE A 614 -0.21 -1.72 3.93
C ILE A 614 -0.18 -0.59 2.89
N HIS A 615 -1.08 -0.65 1.90
CA HIS A 615 -1.16 0.29 0.78
C HIS A 615 -1.53 1.71 1.23
N TYR A 616 -2.38 1.81 2.26
CA TYR A 616 -2.83 3.06 2.84
C TYR A 616 -1.85 3.56 3.92
N GLU A 617 -1.77 4.88 4.09
CA GLU A 617 -1.13 5.49 5.24
C GLU A 617 -1.95 5.22 6.52
N TYR A 618 -1.27 5.07 7.66
CA TYR A 618 -1.88 4.61 8.91
C TYR A 618 -3.01 5.52 9.41
N ASP A 619 -2.89 6.84 9.20
CA ASP A 619 -3.88 7.84 9.61
C ASP A 619 -5.28 7.58 9.01
N LYS A 620 -5.36 6.86 7.89
CA LYS A 620 -6.63 6.53 7.23
C LYS A 620 -7.41 5.41 7.92
N TYR A 621 -6.73 4.51 8.63
CA TYR A 621 -7.33 3.31 9.25
C TYR A 621 -6.93 3.10 10.72
N GLU A 622 -6.39 4.12 11.38
CA GLU A 622 -5.99 4.09 12.81
C GLU A 622 -7.10 3.63 13.77
N LYS A 623 -8.37 3.82 13.37
CA LYS A 623 -9.55 3.42 14.14
C LYS A 623 -9.96 1.97 13.90
N ASN A 624 -9.31 1.30 12.97
CA ASN A 624 -9.66 -0.04 12.49
C ASN A 624 -8.70 -1.11 12.94
N LEU A 625 -7.39 -0.82 12.89
CA LEU A 625 -6.34 -1.80 13.17
C LEU A 625 -5.37 -1.22 14.18
N LEU A 626 -4.87 -2.09 15.06
CA LEU A 626 -3.85 -1.72 16.04
C LEU A 626 -2.47 -1.67 15.39
N LYS A 627 -1.67 -0.70 15.81
CA LYS A 627 -0.26 -0.55 15.43
C LYS A 627 0.62 -0.68 16.66
N LEU A 628 1.72 -1.38 16.50
CA LEU A 628 2.84 -1.46 17.43
C LEU A 628 3.99 -0.65 16.84
N ASP A 629 4.45 0.37 17.55
CA ASP A 629 5.62 1.15 17.13
C ASP A 629 6.89 0.58 17.75
N LEU A 630 7.50 -0.36 17.02
CA LEU A 630 8.73 -1.06 17.37
C LEU A 630 9.91 -0.32 16.73
N LEU A 631 10.44 0.69 17.42
CA LEU A 631 11.39 1.64 16.85
C LEU A 631 12.84 1.24 17.17
N GLY A 632 13.71 1.31 16.17
CA GLY A 632 15.15 1.26 16.37
C GLY A 632 15.65 2.58 16.95
N HIS A 633 16.23 2.55 18.14
CA HIS A 633 16.79 3.72 18.81
C HIS A 633 18.27 3.50 19.13
N ARG A 634 19.02 4.60 19.28
CA ARG A 634 20.46 4.53 19.62
C ARG A 634 20.70 4.37 21.12
N ASP A 635 19.85 4.93 21.97
CA ASP A 635 20.02 4.84 23.43
C ASP A 635 20.09 3.39 23.93
N PRO A 636 19.16 2.48 23.58
CA PRO A 636 19.27 1.09 24.00
C PRO A 636 20.52 0.42 23.43
N THR A 637 20.92 0.73 22.19
CA THR A 637 22.17 0.23 21.60
C THR A 637 23.41 0.71 22.37
N MET A 638 23.42 1.95 22.83
CA MET A 638 24.51 2.52 23.62
C MET A 638 24.57 1.90 25.02
N ILE A 639 23.41 1.72 25.67
CA ILE A 639 23.31 1.07 26.98
C ILE A 639 23.76 -0.39 26.87
N SER A 640 23.28 -1.16 25.90
CA SER A 640 23.72 -2.56 25.71
C SER A 640 25.25 -2.66 25.54
N LYS A 641 25.86 -1.78 24.74
CA LYS A 641 27.33 -1.74 24.57
C LYS A 641 28.07 -1.30 25.83
N LEU A 642 27.48 -0.42 26.63
CA LEU A 642 28.02 -0.07 27.95
C LEU A 642 27.95 -1.28 28.89
N MET A 643 26.84 -2.01 28.93
CA MET A 643 26.69 -3.19 29.77
C MET A 643 27.66 -4.31 29.39
N GLU A 644 27.90 -4.55 28.09
CA GLU A 644 28.97 -5.46 27.65
C GLU A 644 30.36 -5.06 28.17
N TYR A 645 30.61 -3.76 28.33
CA TYR A 645 31.84 -3.24 28.88
C TYR A 645 31.90 -3.38 30.41
N VAL A 646 30.79 -3.11 31.10
CA VAL A 646 30.64 -3.32 32.55
C VAL A 646 30.83 -4.78 32.92
N GLU A 647 30.24 -5.71 32.16
CA GLU A 647 30.43 -7.15 32.35
C GLU A 647 31.89 -7.58 32.19
N ARG A 648 32.61 -6.95 31.26
CA ARG A 648 34.03 -7.23 31.03
C ARG A 648 34.93 -6.62 32.10
N TYR A 649 34.52 -5.50 32.70
CA TYR A 649 35.30 -4.72 33.66
C TYR A 649 34.46 -4.33 34.90
N PRO A 650 33.92 -5.29 35.68
CA PRO A 650 32.92 -5.01 36.72
C PRO A 650 33.49 -4.18 37.88
N GLU A 651 34.79 -4.20 38.10
CA GLU A 651 35.46 -3.43 39.17
C GLU A 651 35.62 -1.93 38.82
N GLU A 652 35.41 -1.54 37.55
CA GLU A 652 35.54 -0.15 37.09
C GLU A 652 34.24 0.66 37.25
N PHE A 653 33.11 -0.01 37.53
CA PHE A 653 31.79 0.61 37.58
C PHE A 653 31.11 0.40 38.93
N PRO A 654 30.39 1.40 39.46
CA PRO A 654 29.67 1.28 40.72
C PRO A 654 28.31 0.57 40.60
N PHE A 655 27.96 0.08 39.41
CA PHE A 655 26.70 -0.56 39.06
C PHE A 655 26.93 -1.85 38.27
N LYS A 656 25.92 -2.72 38.21
CA LYS A 656 26.02 -4.03 37.56
C LYS A 656 24.97 -4.26 36.49
N GLU A 657 23.78 -3.70 36.67
CA GLU A 657 22.67 -3.79 35.72
C GLU A 657 22.40 -2.43 35.08
N TYR A 658 21.68 -2.40 33.97
CA TYR A 658 21.38 -1.11 33.32
C TYR A 658 20.33 -0.32 34.09
N GLU A 659 19.47 -0.99 34.87
CA GLU A 659 18.48 -0.36 35.75
C GLU A 659 19.11 0.40 36.94
N ASP A 660 20.40 0.20 37.19
CA ASP A 660 21.16 0.93 38.21
C ASP A 660 21.65 2.32 37.73
N ILE A 661 21.53 2.61 36.43
CA ILE A 661 21.95 3.85 35.75
C ILE A 661 20.79 4.85 35.70
#